data_AF-A0A843CSK3-F1
#
_entry.id   AF-A0A843CSK3-F1
#
_cell.length_a   1.000
_cell.length_b   1.000
_cell.length_c   1.000
_cell.angle_alpha   90.00
_cell.angle_beta   90.00
_cell.angle_gamma   90.00
#
_symmetry.space_group_name_H-M   'P 1'
#
loop_
_entity.id
_entity.type
_entity.pdbx_description
1 polymer ?
#
loop_
_entity_poly.entity_id
_entity_poly.type
_entity_poly.pdbx_seq_one_letter_code
_entity_poly.pdbx_strand_id
1 'polypeptide(L)'
;MKWLVLLLVSIPTFAQITVSGGITVTGGISVSAQSSSVASQENLYCGAGDVASFGGLDGPATLPTACVYTAVAGSPSPGTVRTAANCGDIATKLAAVSNNSGDIVVIPASLGKCTGTWSVSYQGNSTHWLTIRTDQTGSTNFPAEGVRSSPCQINITHIDGYPDYSCSSPSTLMPTLSSTGSNVSALKLVGATYVRVIGIAFTKEHGANMQNALVDLTSSDHVILDRVLIHGEDWSAYDPAHSTKVGVTTKGTYQAVINSWVYDIDYSNPDGQAIIGGIGTQSDEGPIKLYNNLLAGSSETWIWGGGAAVAWPHDIEIRWNLSMKPLKWMMPIGASIFSGPNQQVPNVKNLGEFKHAHRILIENNVAMNNWEGQSDQFGSVWLTLPKNQAPQNTANFVNTSGTAVSCASDNTGTPCAAHTGQWGNRIVSMSRTSGVVTVNLSTDGGFPFYNSGDHVVFQGIPSQVVSGVDMASFNGEQTLGCSPSACTDGFNVPNVMYFSAAGSDFALTTLLTTPTQPLAQDFTASTCASPGHCYFAAPTQSYPNNPIASVQDSEHITVTISEGVQTGVSQQSCHPGRNPHAQVQDETIRYNYLTHAESVGLALSNAVSNCTDITQGVSNVSIHDNVMDDLDTTAWNRSAGSCCGHGGDGVSIGNGAPQALANYGTSNSIHAHDILIAHNTFAGLRGWTNAGSSGYGWNDGFNVAYTGLTVKRTSNVVTITFNTLSGINPALQTVITGFKGGYSDINGTWTITQQLPTSITFTESGSHADFSTTTISSGTTGAAKVGFPLSYYKNVTVRDNFLNGPLQASNWNGGGISGGVASGLSLNMCDPNTSACTWTLKNNVITTQTYVGYSQTATVSYPATNPDASSTCTVTGTCFITNFSTAFNGWNLGLGNTLANDYSVTSNYLGAGSDGRDIGANISQFVVVRNTIPHFTFTALTITTVSLTSCTNGVYCEQQLAWSGGASPFVQWHLTSGTLPTGMSFSNGDGANTCKVNGSFSKTGPTGCAGWIYGTPTQTGNFSLTFQAEDAAHQIANASLSLTVN
;
A
#
# COMPACT_ATOMS: atom_id res chain seq x y z
N MET A 1 23.10 69.91 1.58
CA MET A 1 24.01 68.80 1.89
C MET A 1 23.23 67.50 1.76
N LYS A 2 23.79 66.54 1.03
CA LYS A 2 23.16 65.31 0.55
C LYS A 2 23.04 64.29 1.69
N TRP A 3 21.89 63.64 1.82
CA TRP A 3 21.81 62.32 2.46
C TRP A 3 21.08 61.36 1.53
N LEU A 4 21.81 60.29 1.22
CA LEU A 4 21.52 59.21 0.31
C LEU A 4 20.42 58.32 0.90
N VAL A 5 19.34 58.10 0.16
CA VAL A 5 18.36 57.04 0.48
C VAL A 5 18.94 55.73 -0.03
N LEU A 6 19.34 54.84 0.87
CA LEU A 6 19.60 53.43 0.56
C LEU A 6 18.40 52.64 1.08
N LEU A 7 17.51 52.24 0.17
CA LEU A 7 16.37 51.38 0.46
C LEU A 7 16.88 49.93 0.44
N LEU A 8 17.14 49.35 1.61
CA LEU A 8 17.31 47.90 1.78
C LEU A 8 15.96 47.32 2.19
N VAL A 9 15.24 46.75 1.22
CA VAL A 9 14.08 45.89 1.45
C VAL A 9 14.62 44.57 2.02
N SER A 10 14.36 44.31 3.30
CA SER A 10 14.58 43.02 3.94
C SER A 10 13.24 42.46 4.42
N ILE A 11 13.05 41.19 4.12
CA ILE A 11 11.87 40.35 4.34
C ILE A 11 11.56 40.27 5.85
N PRO A 12 10.30 40.37 6.32
CA PRO A 12 10.01 40.18 7.74
C PRO A 12 9.94 38.68 8.05
N THR A 13 10.94 38.16 8.76
CA THR A 13 10.76 36.97 9.60
C THR A 13 10.17 37.45 10.93
N PHE A 14 8.90 37.15 11.19
CA PHE A 14 8.30 37.42 12.50
C PHE A 14 8.73 36.33 13.49
N ALA A 15 9.74 36.61 14.30
CA ALA A 15 9.93 35.91 15.58
C ALA A 15 9.26 36.75 16.67
N GLN A 16 8.09 36.32 17.15
CA GLN A 16 7.41 36.97 18.26
C GLN A 16 8.00 36.43 19.57
N ILE A 17 8.79 37.25 20.27
CA ILE A 17 9.29 36.93 21.62
C ILE A 17 8.32 37.55 22.63
N THR A 18 7.53 36.73 23.31
CA THR A 18 6.72 37.16 24.46
C THR A 18 7.53 36.94 25.73
N VAL A 19 7.95 38.02 26.40
CA VAL A 19 8.59 37.95 27.72
C VAL A 19 7.55 38.29 28.80
N SER A 20 7.10 37.28 29.54
CA SER A 20 6.24 37.44 30.71
C SER A 20 7.09 37.56 31.97
N GLY A 21 7.41 38.81 32.34
CA GLY A 21 8.11 39.14 33.58
C GLY A 21 8.94 40.42 33.42
N GLY A 22 8.80 41.35 34.35
CA GLY A 22 9.49 42.65 34.32
C GLY A 22 11.01 42.50 34.44
N ILE A 23 11.70 42.32 33.31
CA ILE A 23 13.15 42.35 33.21
C ILE A 23 13.54 43.61 32.44
N THR A 24 14.23 44.53 33.09
CA THR A 24 14.88 45.66 32.43
C THR A 24 16.26 45.21 31.95
N VAL A 25 16.44 45.06 30.64
CA VAL A 25 17.74 44.73 30.04
C VAL A 25 18.46 46.03 29.63
N THR A 26 19.47 46.44 30.40
CA THR A 26 20.40 47.51 30.02
C THR A 26 21.63 46.90 29.35
N GLY A 27 21.52 46.58 28.06
CA GLY A 27 22.60 46.06 27.23
C GLY A 27 22.07 45.57 25.88
N GLY A 28 22.79 45.84 24.79
CA GLY A 28 22.38 45.41 23.45
C GLY A 28 22.29 43.88 23.38
N ILE A 29 21.10 43.36 23.05
CA ILE A 29 20.88 41.94 22.81
C ILE A 29 21.34 41.63 21.38
N SER A 30 22.48 40.96 21.24
CA SER A 30 22.90 40.34 19.99
C SER A 30 22.25 38.96 19.88
N VAL A 31 21.10 38.86 19.20
CA VAL A 31 20.53 37.56 18.83
C VAL A 31 21.27 37.08 17.59
N SER A 32 22.21 36.14 17.72
CA SER A 32 22.67 35.36 16.57
C SER A 32 21.62 34.30 16.29
N ALA A 33 20.68 34.57 15.38
CA ALA A 33 19.97 33.49 14.72
C ALA A 33 21.04 32.64 14.01
N GLN A 34 21.26 31.39 14.44
CA GLN A 34 21.89 30.40 13.58
C GLN A 34 20.89 30.13 12.45
N SER A 35 20.91 30.99 11.42
CA SER A 35 20.31 30.67 10.15
C SER A 35 21.18 29.59 9.51
N SER A 36 20.95 28.32 9.86
CA SER A 36 21.35 27.24 8.98
C SER A 36 20.63 27.51 7.65
N SER A 37 21.36 27.80 6.58
CA SER A 37 20.75 28.07 5.28
C SER A 37 19.84 26.90 4.87
N VAL A 38 18.78 27.12 4.11
CA VAL A 38 17.90 26.04 3.64
C VAL A 38 18.72 24.94 2.91
N ALA A 39 19.80 25.34 2.22
CA ALA A 39 20.78 24.45 1.60
C ALA A 39 21.57 23.57 2.58
N SER A 40 21.75 23.98 3.85
CA SER A 40 22.40 23.14 4.87
C SER A 40 21.46 22.09 5.47
N GLN A 41 20.14 22.25 5.35
CA GLN A 41 19.16 21.23 5.77
C GLN A 41 18.97 20.15 4.69
N GLU A 42 19.00 20.53 3.41
CA GLU A 42 18.92 19.61 2.27
C GLU A 42 20.02 18.55 2.31
N ASN A 43 21.24 18.92 2.68
CA ASN A 43 22.39 18.03 2.72
C ASN A 43 22.83 17.70 4.16
N LEU A 44 21.90 17.73 5.13
CA LEU A 44 22.20 17.51 6.55
C LEU A 44 23.00 16.22 6.81
N TYR A 45 22.68 15.15 6.08
CA TYR A 45 23.31 13.84 6.23
C TYR A 45 24.26 13.47 5.09
N CYS A 46 24.56 14.41 4.18
CA CYS A 46 25.37 14.13 3.01
C CYS A 46 26.40 15.23 2.78
N GLY A 47 27.67 14.90 2.94
CA GLY A 47 28.79 15.77 2.60
C GLY A 47 29.10 15.76 1.09
N ALA A 48 29.88 16.74 0.65
CA ALA A 48 30.33 16.82 -0.74
C ALA A 48 31.06 15.53 -1.17
N GLY A 49 30.73 15.03 -2.37
CA GLY A 49 31.21 13.74 -2.87
C GLY A 49 30.47 12.54 -2.29
N ASP A 50 29.19 12.72 -1.95
CA ASP A 50 28.29 11.65 -1.49
C ASP A 50 28.74 10.98 -0.18
N VAL A 51 29.34 11.76 0.71
CA VAL A 51 29.86 11.29 2.00
C VAL A 51 28.74 11.26 3.03
N ALA A 52 28.18 10.07 3.28
CA ALA A 52 27.10 9.87 4.22
C ALA A 52 27.50 10.16 5.68
N SER A 53 26.58 10.74 6.45
CA SER A 53 26.75 11.11 7.85
C SER A 53 25.47 10.96 8.68
N PHE A 54 24.63 9.99 8.35
CA PHE A 54 23.38 9.73 9.08
C PHE A 54 23.61 9.24 10.53
N GLY A 55 24.72 8.57 10.80
CA GLY A 55 25.03 7.94 12.07
C GLY A 55 25.17 6.43 11.93
N GLY A 56 25.08 5.70 13.06
CA GLY A 56 25.15 4.24 13.08
C GLY A 56 23.76 3.59 13.12
N LEU A 57 23.15 3.64 14.31
CA LEU A 57 21.84 3.04 14.58
C LEU A 57 20.83 4.09 15.05
N ASP A 58 19.57 3.88 14.70
CA ASP A 58 18.40 4.48 15.33
C ASP A 58 17.52 3.35 15.88
N GLY A 59 17.48 3.22 17.22
CA GLY A 59 16.88 2.05 17.84
C GLY A 59 17.54 0.76 17.32
N PRO A 60 16.76 -0.22 16.82
CA PRO A 60 17.30 -1.41 16.19
C PRO A 60 17.72 -1.22 14.72
N ALA A 61 17.30 -0.12 14.06
CA ALA A 61 17.50 0.10 12.63
C ALA A 61 18.88 0.69 12.32
N THR A 62 19.55 0.15 11.31
CA THR A 62 20.75 0.78 10.74
C THR A 62 20.36 1.97 9.85
N LEU A 63 20.91 3.15 10.11
CA LEU A 63 20.64 4.31 9.26
C LEU A 63 21.33 4.18 7.88
N PRO A 64 20.90 4.96 6.87
CA PRO A 64 21.57 4.95 5.56
C PRO A 64 23.09 5.18 5.66
N THR A 65 23.82 4.45 4.83
CA THR A 65 25.28 4.43 4.75
C THR A 65 25.83 5.04 3.46
N ALA A 66 24.95 5.30 2.49
CA ALA A 66 25.21 6.07 1.27
C ALA A 66 24.20 7.21 1.16
N CYS A 67 24.51 8.23 0.37
CA CYS A 67 23.65 9.42 0.19
C CYS A 67 23.80 10.03 -1.19
N VAL A 68 22.94 11.02 -1.51
CA VAL A 68 23.08 11.85 -2.71
C VAL A 68 23.29 13.31 -2.30
N TYR A 69 24.44 13.86 -2.64
CA TYR A 69 24.81 15.24 -2.38
C TYR A 69 24.25 16.16 -3.46
N THR A 70 23.29 17.01 -3.11
CA THR A 70 22.44 17.69 -4.09
C THR A 70 22.69 19.20 -4.23
N ALA A 71 23.63 19.76 -3.47
CA ALA A 71 24.01 21.17 -3.67
C ALA A 71 24.49 21.40 -5.11
N VAL A 72 24.15 22.55 -5.71
CA VAL A 72 24.51 22.90 -7.10
C VAL A 72 26.02 22.89 -7.31
N ALA A 73 26.79 23.27 -6.30
CA ALA A 73 28.24 23.19 -6.32
C ALA A 73 28.79 21.75 -6.44
N GLY A 74 28.01 20.73 -6.06
CA GLY A 74 28.35 19.31 -6.20
C GLY A 74 28.13 18.73 -7.60
N SER A 75 27.46 19.47 -8.49
CA SER A 75 27.18 19.06 -9.86
C SER A 75 27.77 20.03 -10.90
N PRO A 76 29.12 20.17 -11.00
CA PRO A 76 29.74 21.15 -11.88
C PRO A 76 29.58 20.79 -13.36
N SER A 77 29.19 21.79 -14.17
CA SER A 77 29.06 21.71 -15.63
C SER A 77 29.98 22.73 -16.32
N PRO A 78 31.30 22.46 -16.42
CA PRO A 78 32.28 23.42 -16.95
C PRO A 78 32.27 23.57 -18.49
N GLY A 79 31.46 22.78 -19.19
CA GLY A 79 31.47 22.66 -20.64
C GLY A 79 30.77 23.80 -21.37
N THR A 80 30.39 23.50 -22.61
CA THR A 80 29.74 24.44 -23.53
C THR A 80 28.28 24.68 -23.14
N VAL A 81 27.86 25.94 -23.17
CA VAL A 81 26.43 26.30 -23.07
C VAL A 81 25.78 26.20 -24.45
N ARG A 82 24.77 25.33 -24.58
CA ARG A 82 24.01 25.06 -25.80
C ARG A 82 22.55 25.48 -25.59
N THR A 83 22.17 26.64 -26.12
CA THR A 83 20.79 27.14 -26.01
C THR A 83 19.95 26.68 -27.20
N ALA A 84 18.80 26.08 -26.95
CA ALA A 84 17.83 25.71 -27.99
C ALA A 84 17.16 26.97 -28.57
N ALA A 85 17.14 27.10 -29.89
CA ALA A 85 16.53 28.26 -30.56
C ALA A 85 15.01 28.14 -30.73
N ASN A 86 14.48 26.92 -30.75
CA ASN A 86 13.06 26.57 -30.86
C ASN A 86 12.85 25.12 -30.38
N CYS A 87 11.59 24.67 -30.28
CA CYS A 87 11.28 23.32 -29.81
C CYS A 87 11.94 22.20 -30.63
N GLY A 88 12.07 22.38 -31.95
CA GLY A 88 12.71 21.39 -32.83
C GLY A 88 14.23 21.25 -32.62
N ASP A 89 14.87 22.28 -32.06
CA ASP A 89 16.32 22.32 -31.82
C ASP A 89 16.73 21.64 -30.49
N ILE A 90 15.78 21.36 -29.59
CA ILE A 90 16.07 20.75 -28.28
C ILE A 90 16.76 19.40 -28.44
N ALA A 91 16.21 18.52 -29.29
CA ALA A 91 16.79 17.20 -29.55
C ALA A 91 18.18 17.30 -30.18
N THR A 92 18.38 18.27 -31.09
CA THR A 92 19.69 18.55 -31.69
C THR A 92 20.71 19.02 -30.65
N LYS A 93 20.31 19.87 -29.69
CA LYS A 93 21.23 20.31 -28.62
C LYS A 93 21.61 19.18 -27.68
N LEU A 94 20.66 18.34 -27.28
CA LEU A 94 20.92 17.17 -26.44
C LEU A 94 21.85 16.17 -27.14
N ALA A 95 21.60 15.87 -28.43
CA ALA A 95 22.43 14.94 -29.20
C ALA A 95 23.85 15.46 -29.48
N ALA A 96 24.07 16.78 -29.41
CA ALA A 96 25.39 17.38 -29.62
C ALA A 96 26.28 17.35 -28.36
N VAL A 97 25.75 16.98 -27.19
CA VAL A 97 26.52 16.85 -25.96
C VAL A 97 27.42 15.63 -26.07
N SER A 98 28.74 15.84 -26.01
CA SER A 98 29.71 14.75 -25.96
C SER A 98 29.85 14.22 -24.54
N ASN A 99 30.10 12.92 -24.35
CA ASN A 99 30.38 12.34 -23.03
C ASN A 99 31.53 13.06 -22.31
N ASN A 100 31.44 13.19 -20.99
CA ASN A 100 32.38 13.91 -20.13
C ASN A 100 32.63 15.38 -20.51
N SER A 101 31.78 15.99 -21.33
CA SER A 101 31.93 17.41 -21.71
C SER A 101 31.62 18.37 -20.57
N GLY A 102 30.71 17.99 -19.66
CA GLY A 102 30.17 18.89 -18.65
C GLY A 102 29.32 20.01 -19.24
N ASP A 103 28.74 19.81 -20.42
CA ASP A 103 27.96 20.84 -21.12
C ASP A 103 26.68 21.26 -20.35
N ILE A 104 26.18 22.45 -20.68
CA ILE A 104 24.89 22.95 -20.21
C ILE A 104 23.95 23.06 -21.42
N VAL A 105 22.82 22.37 -21.40
CA VAL A 105 21.74 22.54 -22.39
C VAL A 105 20.69 23.47 -21.79
N VAL A 106 20.50 24.63 -22.42
CA VAL A 106 19.51 25.63 -21.99
C VAL A 106 18.28 25.52 -22.88
N ILE A 107 17.12 25.31 -22.26
CA ILE A 107 15.81 25.32 -22.92
C ILE A 107 15.10 26.60 -22.45
N PRO A 108 15.00 27.65 -23.30
CA PRO A 108 14.45 28.93 -22.87
C PRO A 108 12.98 28.84 -22.45
N ALA A 109 12.60 29.51 -21.36
CA ALA A 109 11.21 29.58 -20.91
C ALA A 109 10.27 30.20 -21.96
N SER A 110 10.81 31.08 -22.82
CA SER A 110 10.08 31.69 -23.94
C SER A 110 9.60 30.69 -24.99
N LEU A 111 10.10 29.45 -24.98
CA LEU A 111 9.60 28.40 -25.86
C LEU A 111 8.20 27.90 -25.46
N GLY A 112 7.75 28.17 -24.23
CA GLY A 112 6.44 27.74 -23.74
C GLY A 112 6.34 26.22 -23.70
N LYS A 113 5.24 25.66 -24.24
CA LYS A 113 5.02 24.21 -24.35
C LYS A 113 5.62 23.67 -25.64
N CYS A 114 6.57 22.74 -25.52
CA CYS A 114 7.12 21.96 -26.61
C CYS A 114 6.62 20.51 -26.52
N THR A 115 6.06 19.99 -27.61
CA THR A 115 5.63 18.59 -27.70
C THR A 115 6.73 17.76 -28.36
N GLY A 116 7.16 16.68 -27.72
CA GLY A 116 8.31 15.89 -28.15
C GLY A 116 8.67 14.76 -27.20
N THR A 117 9.73 14.03 -27.56
CA THR A 117 10.34 13.02 -26.70
C THR A 117 11.84 13.23 -26.73
N TRP A 118 12.42 13.38 -25.56
CA TRP A 118 13.83 13.68 -25.42
C TRP A 118 14.52 12.56 -24.66
N SER A 119 15.47 11.92 -25.32
CA SER A 119 16.31 10.88 -24.72
C SER A 119 17.73 11.40 -24.57
N VAL A 120 18.34 11.13 -23.42
CA VAL A 120 19.71 11.51 -23.10
C VAL A 120 20.45 10.26 -22.65
N SER A 121 21.57 9.96 -23.29
CA SER A 121 22.45 8.83 -22.97
C SER A 121 23.84 9.28 -22.51
N TYR A 122 23.95 10.53 -22.02
CA TYR A 122 25.19 11.16 -21.58
C TYR A 122 25.92 10.32 -20.54
N GLN A 123 27.24 10.18 -20.70
CA GLN A 123 28.11 9.55 -19.72
C GLN A 123 29.06 10.61 -19.16
N GLY A 124 28.95 10.90 -17.87
CA GLY A 124 29.75 11.91 -17.17
C GLY A 124 30.58 11.37 -16.01
N ASN A 125 31.11 12.30 -15.21
CA ASN A 125 31.80 12.02 -13.96
C ASN A 125 31.57 13.17 -12.97
N SER A 126 32.06 13.03 -11.72
CA SER A 126 31.84 13.99 -10.63
C SER A 126 32.31 15.42 -10.92
N THR A 127 33.15 15.64 -11.93
CA THR A 127 33.62 16.98 -12.34
C THR A 127 33.02 17.47 -13.66
N HIS A 128 32.22 16.65 -14.34
CA HIS A 128 31.63 16.92 -15.66
C HIS A 128 30.17 16.45 -15.71
N TRP A 129 29.29 17.18 -15.04
CA TRP A 129 27.85 16.94 -15.11
C TRP A 129 27.24 17.57 -16.37
N LEU A 130 26.26 16.90 -16.98
CA LEU A 130 25.36 17.56 -17.93
C LEU A 130 24.26 18.28 -17.14
N THR A 131 24.15 19.60 -17.30
CA THR A 131 23.02 20.36 -16.76
C THR A 131 22.02 20.68 -17.88
N ILE A 132 20.77 20.25 -17.72
CA ILE A 132 19.64 20.65 -18.58
C ILE A 132 18.78 21.63 -17.79
N ARG A 133 18.62 22.87 -18.25
CA ARG A 133 17.94 23.91 -17.45
C ARG A 133 17.18 24.96 -18.24
N THR A 134 16.23 25.62 -17.57
CA THR A 134 15.68 26.90 -18.04
C THR A 134 16.75 28.00 -18.10
N ASP A 135 16.54 29.00 -18.95
CA ASP A 135 17.35 30.23 -18.98
C ASP A 135 17.07 31.13 -17.76
N GLN A 136 15.99 30.88 -17.02
CA GLN A 136 15.52 31.71 -15.91
C GLN A 136 16.14 31.37 -14.54
N THR A 137 17.09 30.45 -14.43
CA THR A 137 17.70 30.07 -13.13
C THR A 137 18.41 31.22 -12.41
N GLY A 138 18.76 32.31 -13.12
CA GLY A 138 19.33 33.52 -12.55
C GLY A 138 18.31 34.64 -12.25
N SER A 139 17.03 34.43 -12.57
CA SER A 139 15.97 35.39 -12.30
C SER A 139 15.65 35.44 -10.80
N THR A 140 15.38 36.63 -10.26
CA THR A 140 14.92 36.79 -8.87
C THR A 140 13.53 36.19 -8.63
N ASN A 141 12.77 35.96 -9.70
CA ASN A 141 11.44 35.36 -9.63
C ASN A 141 11.47 33.82 -9.78
N PHE A 142 12.65 33.25 -10.09
CA PHE A 142 12.84 31.80 -10.10
C PHE A 142 13.29 31.34 -8.70
N PRO A 143 12.82 30.19 -8.19
CA PRO A 143 13.17 29.70 -6.86
C PRO A 143 14.69 29.53 -6.71
N ALA A 144 15.23 30.08 -5.62
CA ALA A 144 16.62 29.89 -5.24
C ALA A 144 16.92 28.41 -4.96
N GLU A 145 18.20 28.05 -4.91
CA GLU A 145 18.63 26.71 -4.48
C GLU A 145 18.06 26.36 -3.10
N GLY A 146 17.57 25.13 -2.95
CA GLY A 146 16.89 24.65 -1.73
C GLY A 146 15.44 25.13 -1.56
N VAL A 147 14.93 25.97 -2.47
CA VAL A 147 13.53 26.43 -2.44
C VAL A 147 12.71 25.63 -3.44
N ARG A 148 11.62 25.01 -2.97
CA ARG A 148 10.69 24.23 -3.78
C ARG A 148 10.04 25.09 -4.87
N SER A 149 10.09 24.61 -6.12
CA SER A 149 9.31 25.17 -7.23
C SER A 149 7.82 24.99 -7.02
N SER A 150 7.00 25.81 -7.67
CA SER A 150 5.56 25.68 -7.69
C SER A 150 5.01 25.94 -9.09
N PRO A 151 3.73 25.63 -9.35
CA PRO A 151 3.10 25.94 -10.63
C PRO A 151 3.10 27.44 -10.99
N CYS A 152 3.43 28.35 -10.06
CA CYS A 152 3.63 29.76 -10.37
C CYS A 152 4.70 30.00 -11.45
N GLN A 153 5.74 29.16 -11.50
CA GLN A 153 6.80 29.26 -12.52
C GLN A 153 6.35 28.85 -13.93
N ILE A 154 5.14 28.30 -14.09
CA ILE A 154 4.50 28.07 -15.39
C ILE A 154 3.24 28.92 -15.54
N ASN A 155 3.16 30.05 -14.84
CA ASN A 155 2.07 31.02 -14.91
C ASN A 155 0.71 30.47 -14.43
N ILE A 156 0.71 29.50 -13.52
CA ILE A 156 -0.51 28.99 -12.87
C ILE A 156 -0.57 29.58 -11.47
N THR A 157 -1.67 30.28 -11.14
CA THR A 157 -1.81 30.99 -9.85
C THR A 157 -2.47 30.16 -8.76
N HIS A 158 -3.22 29.13 -9.14
CA HIS A 158 -3.91 28.21 -8.24
C HIS A 158 -4.16 26.89 -8.98
N ILE A 159 -4.15 25.77 -8.24
CA ILE A 159 -4.62 24.48 -8.73
C ILE A 159 -5.60 23.94 -7.71
N ASP A 160 -6.83 23.68 -8.14
CA ASP A 160 -7.88 23.19 -7.27
C ASP A 160 -7.45 21.87 -6.59
N GLY A 161 -7.68 21.79 -5.28
CA GLY A 161 -7.37 20.62 -4.45
C GLY A 161 -5.89 20.49 -4.05
N TYR A 162 -5.05 21.46 -4.39
CA TYR A 162 -3.64 21.51 -3.99
C TYR A 162 -3.36 22.67 -3.03
N PRO A 163 -2.21 22.61 -2.33
CA PRO A 163 -1.75 23.71 -1.49
C PRO A 163 -1.66 25.04 -2.22
N ASP A 164 -1.99 26.11 -1.51
CA ASP A 164 -1.66 27.46 -1.92
C ASP A 164 -0.14 27.65 -1.95
N TYR A 165 0.31 28.40 -2.94
CA TYR A 165 1.70 28.79 -3.09
C TYR A 165 1.76 30.28 -3.46
N SER A 166 2.81 30.95 -3.00
CA SER A 166 3.02 32.37 -3.33
C SER A 166 3.15 32.55 -4.84
N CYS A 167 2.22 33.30 -5.43
CA CYS A 167 2.24 33.64 -6.85
C CYS A 167 1.86 35.10 -7.12
N SER A 168 2.58 36.02 -6.47
CA SER A 168 2.34 37.47 -6.64
C SER A 168 2.71 38.01 -8.03
N SER A 169 3.56 37.28 -8.76
CA SER A 169 4.06 37.67 -10.09
C SER A 169 4.07 36.46 -11.04
N PRO A 170 2.88 35.96 -11.44
CA PRO A 170 2.78 34.79 -12.31
C PRO A 170 3.51 35.06 -13.63
N SER A 171 4.38 34.13 -14.02
CA SER A 171 5.18 34.24 -15.24
C SER A 171 5.64 32.87 -15.71
N THR A 172 5.80 32.71 -17.02
CA THR A 172 6.40 31.50 -17.60
C THR A 172 7.91 31.58 -17.46
N LEU A 173 8.43 30.93 -16.41
CA LEU A 173 9.86 30.86 -16.07
C LEU A 173 10.47 29.48 -16.35
N MET A 174 9.63 28.49 -16.65
CA MET A 174 10.04 27.15 -17.08
C MET A 174 9.40 26.85 -18.43
N PRO A 175 10.13 26.24 -19.38
CA PRO A 175 9.50 25.60 -20.52
C PRO A 175 8.76 24.34 -20.06
N THR A 176 7.70 23.98 -20.78
CA THR A 176 6.96 22.73 -20.58
C THR A 176 7.28 21.75 -21.70
N LEU A 177 7.82 20.59 -21.35
CA LEU A 177 8.10 19.47 -22.25
C LEU A 177 6.97 18.44 -22.14
N SER A 178 6.22 18.29 -23.21
CA SER A 178 5.02 17.45 -23.28
C SER A 178 5.28 16.21 -24.12
N SER A 179 4.87 15.03 -23.65
CA SER A 179 5.01 13.79 -24.41
C SER A 179 4.24 13.80 -25.74
N THR A 180 4.69 13.01 -26.72
CA THR A 180 4.06 12.99 -28.07
C THR A 180 2.81 12.12 -28.19
N GLY A 181 2.46 11.34 -27.17
CA GLY A 181 1.35 10.40 -27.23
C GLY A 181 1.35 9.39 -26.07
N SER A 182 0.41 8.46 -26.12
CA SER A 182 0.20 7.47 -25.07
C SER A 182 1.46 6.62 -24.80
N ASN A 183 1.76 6.38 -23.53
CA ASN A 183 2.89 5.57 -23.06
C ASN A 183 4.28 6.03 -23.53
N VAL A 184 4.44 7.31 -23.87
CA VAL A 184 5.74 7.89 -24.25
C VAL A 184 6.20 8.87 -23.18
N SER A 185 7.33 8.59 -22.53
CA SER A 185 7.94 9.53 -21.57
C SER A 185 8.29 10.85 -22.25
N ALA A 186 8.07 11.98 -21.58
CA ALA A 186 8.54 13.27 -22.07
C ALA A 186 10.08 13.34 -22.03
N LEU A 187 10.70 12.85 -20.96
CA LEU A 187 12.16 12.77 -20.81
C LEU A 187 12.60 11.35 -20.44
N LYS A 188 13.63 10.85 -21.13
CA LYS A 188 14.30 9.60 -20.82
C LYS A 188 15.78 9.86 -20.53
N LEU A 189 16.19 9.60 -19.30
CA LEU A 189 17.59 9.59 -18.84
C LEU A 189 18.09 8.15 -18.65
N VAL A 190 17.54 7.22 -19.43
CA VAL A 190 17.79 5.79 -19.29
C VAL A 190 19.27 5.50 -19.55
N GLY A 191 19.95 4.93 -18.55
CA GLY A 191 21.39 4.65 -18.63
C GLY A 191 22.30 5.88 -18.59
N ALA A 192 21.76 7.09 -18.41
CA ALA A 192 22.57 8.30 -18.35
C ALA A 192 23.29 8.43 -17.00
N THR A 193 24.45 9.08 -16.99
CA THR A 193 25.22 9.31 -15.77
C THR A 193 25.57 10.79 -15.55
N TYR A 194 25.56 11.25 -14.30
CA TYR A 194 25.92 12.63 -13.91
C TYR A 194 25.09 13.69 -14.67
N VAL A 195 23.76 13.61 -14.55
CA VAL A 195 22.81 14.55 -15.19
C VAL A 195 22.00 15.30 -14.14
N ARG A 196 21.93 16.63 -14.26
CA ARG A 196 21.05 17.47 -13.44
C ARG A 196 20.04 18.22 -14.31
N VAL A 197 18.77 18.14 -13.95
CA VAL A 197 17.67 18.87 -14.60
C VAL A 197 17.17 19.96 -13.67
N ILE A 198 17.12 21.22 -14.11
CA ILE A 198 16.72 22.36 -13.28
C ILE A 198 15.64 23.20 -13.95
N GLY A 199 14.48 23.31 -13.30
CA GLY A 199 13.43 24.26 -13.71
C GLY A 199 12.81 23.96 -15.08
N ILE A 200 12.40 22.72 -15.29
CA ILE A 200 11.66 22.27 -16.48
C ILE A 200 10.34 21.66 -16.01
N ALA A 201 9.25 21.96 -16.71
CA ALA A 201 7.97 21.30 -16.49
C ALA A 201 7.81 20.12 -17.47
N PHE A 202 7.26 19.00 -17.02
CA PHE A 202 7.01 17.80 -17.81
C PHE A 202 5.54 17.41 -17.72
N THR A 203 4.92 17.11 -18.86
CA THR A 203 3.50 16.71 -18.92
C THR A 203 3.22 15.82 -20.13
N LYS A 204 1.95 15.54 -20.38
CA LYS A 204 1.45 14.81 -21.55
C LYS A 204 0.54 15.68 -22.41
N GLU A 205 0.31 15.27 -23.65
CA GLU A 205 -0.77 15.85 -24.45
C GLU A 205 -2.16 15.43 -23.93
N HIS A 206 -3.13 16.30 -24.15
CA HIS A 206 -4.52 16.03 -23.83
C HIS A 206 -5.04 14.81 -24.59
N GLY A 207 -5.75 13.92 -23.89
CA GLY A 207 -6.24 12.67 -24.47
C GLY A 207 -5.16 11.58 -24.68
N ALA A 208 -3.92 11.79 -24.21
CA ALA A 208 -2.91 10.71 -24.17
C ALA A 208 -3.06 9.87 -22.90
N ASN A 209 -3.16 8.54 -23.01
CA ASN A 209 -3.13 7.67 -21.83
C ASN A 209 -1.68 7.36 -21.45
N MET A 210 -1.26 7.70 -20.23
CA MET A 210 0.13 7.61 -19.82
C MET A 210 0.33 6.52 -18.77
N GLN A 211 0.60 5.29 -19.21
CA GLN A 211 0.95 4.18 -18.33
C GLN A 211 2.44 4.12 -17.98
N ASN A 212 3.30 4.65 -18.86
CA ASN A 212 4.73 4.79 -18.60
C ASN A 212 5.04 6.09 -17.82
N ALA A 213 6.21 6.15 -17.19
CA ALA A 213 6.68 7.34 -16.49
C ALA A 213 6.77 8.56 -17.41
N LEU A 214 6.33 9.72 -16.94
CA LEU A 214 6.57 11.00 -17.62
C LEU A 214 8.08 11.30 -17.71
N VAL A 215 8.83 10.97 -16.64
CA VAL A 215 10.30 11.05 -16.60
C VAL A 215 10.89 9.68 -16.23
N ASP A 216 11.73 9.15 -17.13
CA ASP A 216 12.31 7.82 -17.01
C ASP A 216 13.80 7.87 -16.60
N LEU A 217 14.13 7.41 -15.38
CA LEU A 217 15.51 7.33 -14.87
C LEU A 217 16.05 5.89 -14.81
N THR A 218 15.43 4.95 -15.52
CA THR A 218 15.83 3.53 -15.44
C THR A 218 17.31 3.33 -15.80
N SER A 219 18.04 2.57 -15.00
CA SER A 219 19.48 2.27 -15.15
C SER A 219 20.40 3.48 -15.15
N SER A 220 19.94 4.65 -14.69
CA SER A 220 20.78 5.86 -14.58
C SER A 220 21.64 5.83 -13.30
N ASP A 221 22.71 6.62 -13.29
CA ASP A 221 23.61 6.79 -12.14
C ASP A 221 23.90 8.28 -11.89
N HIS A 222 23.79 8.79 -10.67
CA HIS A 222 24.00 10.22 -10.35
C HIS A 222 23.08 11.14 -11.19
N VAL A 223 21.77 11.07 -10.94
CA VAL A 223 20.77 11.91 -11.62
C VAL A 223 19.94 12.72 -10.64
N ILE A 224 19.87 14.03 -10.85
CA ILE A 224 19.16 14.96 -9.97
C ILE A 224 18.08 15.71 -10.75
N LEU A 225 16.82 15.56 -10.34
CA LEU A 225 15.71 16.42 -10.75
C LEU A 225 15.53 17.49 -9.66
N ASP A 226 15.81 18.75 -9.98
CA ASP A 226 15.82 19.87 -9.04
C ASP A 226 14.86 20.97 -9.50
N ARG A 227 13.92 21.37 -8.64
CA ARG A 227 12.99 22.47 -8.93
C ARG A 227 12.16 22.23 -10.20
N VAL A 228 11.81 20.99 -10.49
CA VAL A 228 10.99 20.61 -11.65
C VAL A 228 9.51 20.51 -11.29
N LEU A 229 8.66 20.57 -12.32
CA LEU A 229 7.23 20.27 -12.21
C LEU A 229 6.93 19.07 -13.11
N ILE A 230 6.31 18.02 -12.59
CA ILE A 230 5.97 16.82 -13.35
C ILE A 230 4.49 16.56 -13.11
N HIS A 231 3.66 16.67 -14.15
CA HIS A 231 2.22 16.64 -13.92
C HIS A 231 1.40 16.02 -15.04
N GLY A 232 0.27 15.43 -14.65
CA GLY A 232 -0.80 15.04 -15.55
C GLY A 232 -1.62 16.24 -16.03
N GLU A 233 -2.92 16.05 -16.17
CA GLU A 233 -3.84 17.10 -16.61
C GLU A 233 -4.60 17.70 -15.42
N ASP A 234 -5.10 18.92 -15.58
CA ASP A 234 -5.97 19.50 -14.57
C ASP A 234 -7.26 18.67 -14.44
N TRP A 235 -7.84 18.68 -13.24
CA TRP A 235 -9.04 17.92 -12.90
C TRP A 235 -10.25 18.26 -13.76
N SER A 236 -10.36 19.51 -14.22
CA SER A 236 -11.42 19.92 -15.15
C SER A 236 -11.37 19.18 -16.50
N ALA A 237 -10.21 18.59 -16.83
CA ALA A 237 -9.97 17.77 -18.02
C ALA A 237 -9.80 16.28 -17.69
N TYR A 238 -10.07 15.85 -16.45
CA TYR A 238 -9.92 14.45 -16.04
C TYR A 238 -10.81 13.54 -16.90
N ASP A 239 -10.19 12.51 -17.46
CA ASP A 239 -10.84 11.44 -18.21
C ASP A 239 -10.23 10.10 -17.76
N PRO A 240 -11.04 9.16 -17.21
CA PRO A 240 -10.52 7.87 -16.78
C PRO A 240 -9.84 7.07 -17.90
N ALA A 241 -10.17 7.31 -19.18
CA ALA A 241 -9.54 6.67 -20.33
C ALA A 241 -8.15 7.24 -20.68
N HIS A 242 -7.84 8.45 -20.22
CA HIS A 242 -6.62 9.20 -20.56
C HIS A 242 -5.83 9.67 -19.33
N SER A 243 -5.95 8.93 -18.22
CA SER A 243 -5.31 9.24 -16.94
C SER A 243 -3.79 9.02 -16.95
N THR A 244 -3.11 9.51 -15.91
CA THR A 244 -1.65 9.44 -15.74
C THR A 244 -1.26 8.45 -14.67
N LYS A 245 -0.52 7.41 -15.04
CA LYS A 245 -0.08 6.33 -14.15
C LYS A 245 1.19 6.64 -13.37
N VAL A 246 2.25 7.08 -14.05
CA VAL A 246 3.57 7.21 -13.40
C VAL A 246 4.17 8.59 -13.64
N GLY A 247 4.56 9.27 -12.57
CA GLY A 247 5.33 10.51 -12.64
C GLY A 247 6.79 10.25 -12.98
N VAL A 248 7.53 9.68 -12.03
CA VAL A 248 8.97 9.39 -12.15
C VAL A 248 9.25 7.95 -11.77
N THR A 249 10.09 7.27 -12.57
CA THR A 249 10.69 6.00 -12.19
C THR A 249 12.12 6.22 -11.72
N THR A 250 12.46 5.71 -10.54
CA THR A 250 13.76 5.83 -9.86
C THR A 250 14.42 4.46 -9.72
N LYS A 251 14.70 3.82 -10.86
CA LYS A 251 15.32 2.49 -10.93
C LYS A 251 16.78 2.67 -11.32
N GLY A 252 17.62 3.12 -10.40
CA GLY A 252 19.01 3.45 -10.69
C GLY A 252 19.80 3.72 -9.43
N THR A 253 21.02 4.21 -9.58
CA THR A 253 21.92 4.51 -8.46
C THR A 253 22.14 6.01 -8.32
N TYR A 254 22.31 6.50 -7.09
CA TYR A 254 22.49 7.94 -6.78
C TYR A 254 21.46 8.86 -7.45
N GLN A 255 20.17 8.62 -7.19
CA GLN A 255 19.08 9.39 -7.79
C GLN A 255 18.43 10.33 -6.78
N ALA A 256 18.11 11.55 -7.22
CA ALA A 256 17.42 12.51 -6.37
C ALA A 256 16.29 13.24 -7.10
N VAL A 257 15.15 13.38 -6.43
CA VAL A 257 14.09 14.33 -6.79
C VAL A 257 13.96 15.31 -5.64
N ILE A 258 14.27 16.58 -5.89
CA ILE A 258 14.33 17.58 -4.84
C ILE A 258 13.62 18.87 -5.22
N ASN A 259 13.05 19.55 -4.23
CA ASN A 259 12.49 20.89 -4.38
C ASN A 259 11.43 20.96 -5.50
N SER A 260 10.72 19.87 -5.77
CA SER A 260 9.90 19.69 -6.98
C SER A 260 8.43 19.41 -6.68
N TRP A 261 7.57 19.47 -7.69
CA TRP A 261 6.19 18.98 -7.62
C TRP A 261 6.00 17.82 -8.61
N VAL A 262 5.46 16.70 -8.13
CA VAL A 262 4.98 15.58 -8.94
C VAL A 262 3.51 15.36 -8.60
N TYR A 263 2.60 15.77 -9.49
CA TYR A 263 1.19 15.92 -9.16
C TYR A 263 0.25 15.59 -10.34
N ASP A 264 -1.05 15.55 -10.10
CA ASP A 264 -2.06 15.06 -11.06
C ASP A 264 -1.69 13.70 -11.68
N ILE A 265 -1.10 12.79 -10.88
CA ILE A 265 -0.87 11.40 -11.25
C ILE A 265 -2.11 10.60 -10.86
N ASP A 266 -3.14 10.69 -11.70
CA ASP A 266 -4.55 10.47 -11.42
C ASP A 266 -5.12 9.17 -12.02
N TYR A 267 -4.34 8.08 -11.98
CA TYR A 267 -4.72 6.82 -12.63
C TYR A 267 -6.03 6.23 -12.08
N SER A 268 -6.94 5.91 -12.98
CA SER A 268 -8.26 5.30 -12.70
C SER A 268 -8.20 3.80 -12.40
N ASN A 269 -7.02 3.21 -12.57
CA ASN A 269 -6.72 1.81 -12.32
C ASN A 269 -5.66 1.72 -11.20
N PRO A 270 -5.40 0.53 -10.65
CA PRO A 270 -4.35 0.36 -9.64
C PRO A 270 -2.97 0.79 -10.15
N ASP A 271 -2.09 1.12 -9.21
CA ASP A 271 -0.69 1.48 -9.42
C ASP A 271 -0.45 2.87 -10.06
N GLY A 272 -1.28 3.86 -9.73
CA GLY A 272 -0.99 5.28 -10.00
C GLY A 272 0.02 5.87 -9.01
N GLN A 273 1.26 6.13 -9.44
CA GLN A 273 2.41 6.42 -8.57
C GLN A 273 3.17 7.68 -9.00
N ALA A 274 3.36 8.63 -8.08
CA ALA A 274 4.17 9.81 -8.35
C ALA A 274 5.65 9.41 -8.50
N ILE A 275 6.15 8.55 -7.61
CA ILE A 275 7.51 7.98 -7.65
C ILE A 275 7.43 6.46 -7.56
N ILE A 276 8.19 5.74 -8.40
CA ILE A 276 8.29 4.27 -8.32
C ILE A 276 9.72 3.77 -8.50
N GLY A 277 10.12 2.79 -7.69
CA GLY A 277 11.36 2.01 -7.85
C GLY A 277 11.18 0.55 -7.39
N GLY A 278 12.29 -0.17 -7.25
CA GLY A 278 12.34 -1.55 -6.73
C GLY A 278 11.70 -2.62 -7.62
N ILE A 279 11.54 -2.35 -8.91
CA ILE A 279 11.00 -3.32 -9.88
C ILE A 279 11.90 -3.40 -11.12
N GLY A 280 11.99 -4.58 -11.72
CA GLY A 280 12.79 -4.80 -12.94
C GLY A 280 14.07 -5.60 -12.71
N THR A 281 15.03 -5.44 -13.63
CA THR A 281 16.23 -6.30 -13.75
C THR A 281 17.51 -5.70 -13.18
N GLN A 282 17.50 -4.43 -12.77
CA GLN A 282 18.67 -3.79 -12.17
C GLN A 282 18.87 -4.38 -10.78
N SER A 283 20.06 -4.90 -10.48
CA SER A 283 20.32 -5.55 -9.19
C SER A 283 20.53 -4.59 -8.04
N ASP A 284 21.04 -3.38 -8.31
CA ASP A 284 21.42 -2.38 -7.31
C ASP A 284 20.66 -1.07 -7.57
N GLU A 285 19.83 -0.64 -6.62
CA GLU A 285 19.02 0.58 -6.72
C GLU A 285 19.20 1.44 -5.47
N GLY A 286 19.99 2.50 -5.55
CA GLY A 286 20.35 3.28 -4.37
C GLY A 286 21.69 4.00 -4.50
N PRO A 287 22.01 4.98 -3.64
CA PRO A 287 21.09 5.67 -2.74
C PRO A 287 20.03 6.48 -3.50
N ILE A 288 18.87 6.69 -2.86
CA ILE A 288 17.75 7.47 -3.44
C ILE A 288 17.34 8.56 -2.47
N LYS A 289 17.16 9.78 -2.97
CA LYS A 289 16.78 10.95 -2.17
C LYS A 289 15.53 11.63 -2.69
N LEU A 290 14.50 11.70 -1.86
CA LEU A 290 13.32 12.54 -2.05
C LEU A 290 13.35 13.64 -0.99
N TYR A 291 13.62 14.88 -1.39
CA TYR A 291 13.72 16.01 -0.46
C TYR A 291 12.85 17.19 -0.85
N ASN A 292 12.01 17.68 0.08
CA ASN A 292 11.24 18.93 -0.09
C ASN A 292 10.41 18.94 -1.38
N ASN A 293 9.67 17.86 -1.66
CA ASN A 293 8.75 17.78 -2.79
C ASN A 293 7.28 17.90 -2.37
N LEU A 294 6.42 18.23 -3.31
CA LEU A 294 5.00 17.86 -3.25
C LEU A 294 4.79 16.64 -4.14
N LEU A 295 4.20 15.57 -3.59
CA LEU A 295 3.97 14.30 -4.28
C LEU A 295 2.49 13.93 -4.18
N ALA A 296 1.83 13.72 -5.32
CA ALA A 296 0.44 13.27 -5.38
C ALA A 296 0.25 12.24 -6.51
N GLY A 297 0.04 10.98 -6.13
CA GLY A 297 -0.38 9.90 -7.02
C GLY A 297 -1.62 9.21 -6.48
N SER A 298 -2.47 8.64 -7.33
CA SER A 298 -3.76 8.07 -6.91
C SER A 298 -3.59 6.86 -6.02
N SER A 299 -2.87 5.83 -6.48
CA SER A 299 -2.66 4.56 -5.76
C SER A 299 -1.60 4.67 -4.66
N GLU A 300 -0.37 4.15 -4.84
CA GLU A 300 0.74 4.41 -3.93
C GLU A 300 1.47 5.69 -4.37
N THR A 301 1.38 6.79 -3.62
CA THR A 301 2.02 8.05 -4.07
C THR A 301 3.51 7.86 -4.31
N TRP A 302 4.18 7.07 -3.46
CA TRP A 302 5.48 6.50 -3.76
C TRP A 302 5.55 5.02 -3.37
N ILE A 303 6.35 4.24 -4.11
CA ILE A 303 6.53 2.80 -3.84
C ILE A 303 7.90 2.29 -4.27
N TRP A 304 8.44 1.34 -3.49
CA TRP A 304 9.54 0.47 -3.91
C TRP A 304 9.17 -1.01 -3.79
N GLY A 305 9.26 -1.73 -4.90
CA GLY A 305 8.86 -3.14 -5.01
C GLY A 305 7.48 -3.34 -5.63
N GLY A 306 6.88 -4.52 -5.43
CA GLY A 306 5.52 -4.81 -5.90
C GLY A 306 5.40 -5.32 -7.33
N GLY A 307 6.49 -5.83 -7.89
CA GLY A 307 6.53 -6.58 -9.13
C GLY A 307 7.63 -7.64 -9.10
N ALA A 308 7.86 -8.31 -10.23
CA ALA A 308 9.04 -9.14 -10.43
C ALA A 308 10.31 -8.28 -10.29
N ALA A 309 11.20 -8.63 -9.38
CA ALA A 309 12.37 -7.83 -9.11
C ALA A 309 13.55 -8.70 -8.68
N VAL A 310 14.70 -8.45 -9.32
CA VAL A 310 16.04 -8.77 -8.76
C VAL A 310 16.67 -7.53 -8.12
N ALA A 311 15.94 -6.40 -8.14
CA ALA A 311 16.40 -5.13 -7.62
C ALA A 311 16.56 -5.13 -6.12
N TRP A 312 17.56 -4.38 -5.66
CA TRP A 312 17.87 -4.18 -4.26
C TRP A 312 17.81 -2.69 -3.92
N PRO A 313 16.62 -2.14 -3.61
CA PRO A 313 16.48 -0.76 -3.18
C PRO A 313 17.17 -0.53 -1.84
N HIS A 314 18.09 0.42 -1.74
CA HIS A 314 18.80 0.69 -0.49
C HIS A 314 19.17 2.17 -0.29
N ASP A 315 19.45 2.53 0.97
CA ASP A 315 19.88 3.88 1.38
C ASP A 315 18.92 4.97 0.87
N ILE A 316 17.66 4.85 1.30
CA ILE A 316 16.55 5.69 0.84
C ILE A 316 16.31 6.81 1.87
N GLU A 317 16.48 8.06 1.46
CA GLU A 317 16.22 9.27 2.24
C GLU A 317 14.94 9.96 1.74
N ILE A 318 13.87 9.94 2.54
CA ILE A 318 12.59 10.63 2.25
C ILE A 318 12.38 11.70 3.32
N ARG A 319 12.61 12.97 2.98
CA ARG A 319 12.55 14.07 3.97
C ARG A 319 11.87 15.34 3.48
N TRP A 320 11.17 16.02 4.39
CA TRP A 320 10.51 17.32 4.14
C TRP A 320 9.50 17.31 2.98
N ASN A 321 9.03 16.13 2.54
CA ASN A 321 8.05 16.03 1.48
C ASN A 321 6.63 16.21 2.02
N LEU A 322 5.76 16.76 1.18
CA LEU A 322 4.32 16.66 1.33
C LEU A 322 3.81 15.55 0.40
N SER A 323 3.38 14.42 0.96
CA SER A 323 2.66 13.36 0.23
C SER A 323 1.17 13.52 0.47
N MET A 324 0.37 13.61 -0.60
CA MET A 324 -1.07 13.82 -0.43
C MET A 324 -1.93 13.20 -1.53
N LYS A 325 -3.22 13.05 -1.24
CA LYS A 325 -4.27 12.93 -2.26
C LYS A 325 -5.12 14.20 -2.32
N PRO A 326 -5.34 14.81 -3.49
CA PRO A 326 -6.31 15.89 -3.64
C PRO A 326 -7.72 15.41 -3.29
N LEU A 327 -8.43 16.14 -2.42
CA LEU A 327 -9.81 15.79 -2.01
C LEU A 327 -10.79 15.73 -3.20
N LYS A 328 -10.49 16.44 -4.29
CA LYS A 328 -11.25 16.37 -5.54
C LYS A 328 -11.34 14.96 -6.14
N TRP A 329 -10.41 14.06 -5.82
CA TRP A 329 -10.41 12.66 -6.28
C TRP A 329 -11.32 11.74 -5.47
N MET A 330 -11.71 12.15 -4.26
CA MET A 330 -12.57 11.34 -3.41
C MET A 330 -13.98 11.33 -4.01
N MET A 331 -14.73 10.24 -3.81
CA MET A 331 -16.15 10.18 -4.17
C MET A 331 -17.06 10.54 -3.00
N PRO A 332 -18.32 10.96 -3.26
CA PRO A 332 -19.34 11.11 -2.22
C PRO A 332 -19.62 9.78 -1.51
N ILE A 333 -20.01 9.87 -0.23
CA ILE A 333 -20.39 8.73 0.60
C ILE A 333 -21.55 7.95 -0.05
N GLY A 334 -21.40 6.63 -0.16
CA GLY A 334 -22.42 5.71 -0.69
C GLY A 334 -22.36 5.47 -2.20
N ALA A 335 -21.38 6.02 -2.92
CA ALA A 335 -21.13 5.68 -4.32
C ALA A 335 -20.70 4.21 -4.46
N SER A 336 -21.42 3.43 -5.27
CA SER A 336 -21.30 1.96 -5.35
C SER A 336 -20.20 1.44 -6.29
N ILE A 337 -19.08 2.15 -6.46
CA ILE A 337 -18.13 1.90 -7.57
C ILE A 337 -16.76 1.33 -7.15
N PHE A 338 -16.55 1.02 -5.87
CA PHE A 338 -15.25 0.54 -5.36
C PHE A 338 -15.09 -0.98 -5.45
N SER A 339 -15.04 -1.53 -6.65
CA SER A 339 -14.64 -2.93 -6.84
C SER A 339 -13.95 -3.15 -8.19
N GLY A 340 -12.66 -2.81 -8.27
CA GLY A 340 -11.78 -3.26 -9.35
C GLY A 340 -11.26 -2.19 -10.33
N PRO A 341 -10.66 -2.62 -11.46
CA PRO A 341 -10.06 -1.75 -12.47
C PRO A 341 -11.10 -0.91 -13.24
N ASN A 342 -10.64 0.22 -13.81
CA ASN A 342 -11.41 1.20 -14.60
C ASN A 342 -12.45 2.00 -13.81
N GLN A 343 -12.02 2.64 -12.73
CA GLN A 343 -12.87 3.50 -11.92
C GLN A 343 -13.21 4.81 -12.63
N GLN A 344 -14.37 5.41 -12.28
CA GLN A 344 -14.74 6.74 -12.76
C GLN A 344 -13.95 7.87 -12.09
N VAL A 345 -13.16 7.57 -11.07
CA VAL A 345 -12.26 8.48 -10.36
C VAL A 345 -10.91 7.80 -10.17
N PRO A 346 -9.86 8.53 -9.78
CA PRO A 346 -8.56 7.92 -9.52
C PRO A 346 -8.66 6.83 -8.43
N ASN A 347 -8.02 5.68 -8.67
CA ASN A 347 -8.02 4.54 -7.76
C ASN A 347 -7.06 4.82 -6.59
N VAL A 348 -7.61 5.05 -5.39
CA VAL A 348 -6.84 5.41 -4.20
C VAL A 348 -6.41 4.21 -3.38
N LYS A 349 -5.13 4.20 -2.97
CA LYS A 349 -4.53 3.21 -2.08
C LYS A 349 -3.77 3.91 -0.94
N ASN A 350 -2.44 3.78 -0.89
CA ASN A 350 -1.62 4.29 0.22
C ASN A 350 -0.87 5.57 -0.16
N LEU A 351 -0.38 6.37 0.80
CA LEU A 351 0.54 7.46 0.46
C LEU A 351 1.96 6.95 0.22
N GLY A 352 2.34 5.83 0.83
CA GLY A 352 3.66 5.23 0.63
C GLY A 352 3.66 3.74 0.88
N GLU A 353 4.45 2.99 0.12
CA GLU A 353 4.57 1.54 0.30
C GLU A 353 5.99 1.02 0.06
N PHE A 354 6.46 0.15 0.96
CA PHE A 354 7.67 -0.64 0.78
C PHE A 354 7.32 -2.12 0.66
N LYS A 355 7.59 -2.69 -0.51
CA LYS A 355 7.52 -4.14 -0.75
C LYS A 355 8.91 -4.77 -0.88
N HIS A 356 9.95 -3.94 -1.02
CA HIS A 356 11.34 -4.35 -0.88
C HIS A 356 12.23 -3.11 -0.73
N ALA A 357 12.99 -3.00 0.38
CA ALA A 357 13.94 -1.91 0.59
C ALA A 357 14.85 -2.12 1.82
N HIS A 358 15.99 -1.44 1.85
CA HIS A 358 17.01 -1.52 2.89
C HIS A 358 17.50 -0.15 3.36
N ARG A 359 17.72 0.04 4.66
CA ARG A 359 18.27 1.28 5.25
C ARG A 359 17.48 2.51 4.79
N ILE A 360 16.31 2.68 5.39
CA ILE A 360 15.30 3.66 5.00
C ILE A 360 15.21 4.71 6.10
N LEU A 361 15.23 5.99 5.71
CA LEU A 361 14.95 7.11 6.60
C LEU A 361 13.76 7.92 6.07
N ILE A 362 12.67 7.92 6.82
CA ILE A 362 11.50 8.78 6.61
C ILE A 362 11.45 9.82 7.72
N GLU A 363 11.83 11.06 7.42
CA GLU A 363 11.98 12.09 8.44
C GLU A 363 11.39 13.46 8.04
N ASN A 364 10.67 14.11 8.97
CA ASN A 364 10.11 15.47 8.78
C ASN A 364 9.15 15.60 7.58
N ASN A 365 8.43 14.55 7.21
CA ASN A 365 7.44 14.61 6.13
C ASN A 365 6.04 14.94 6.67
N VAL A 366 5.22 15.50 5.78
CA VAL A 366 3.78 15.66 5.97
C VAL A 366 3.06 14.69 5.03
N ALA A 367 2.15 13.90 5.56
CA ALA A 367 1.29 13.01 4.78
C ALA A 367 -0.18 13.33 5.06
N MET A 368 -0.99 13.54 4.02
CA MET A 368 -2.39 13.92 4.23
C MET A 368 -3.38 13.38 3.21
N ASN A 369 -4.64 13.26 3.64
CA ASN A 369 -5.81 12.91 2.83
C ASN A 369 -5.67 11.52 2.23
N ASN A 370 -5.98 10.46 2.98
CA ASN A 370 -5.92 9.08 2.45
C ASN A 370 -7.16 8.25 2.83
N TRP A 371 -7.70 7.48 1.88
CA TRP A 371 -8.93 6.70 2.05
C TRP A 371 -8.91 5.42 1.22
N GLU A 372 -9.79 4.48 1.54
CA GLU A 372 -10.01 3.24 0.80
C GLU A 372 -10.63 3.55 -0.57
N GLY A 373 -9.83 3.38 -1.63
CA GLY A 373 -10.28 3.39 -3.03
C GLY A 373 -10.23 2.02 -3.71
N GLN A 374 -9.77 0.98 -3.02
CA GLN A 374 -9.64 -0.39 -3.54
C GLN A 374 -9.97 -1.43 -2.45
N SER A 375 -10.65 -2.51 -2.82
CA SER A 375 -11.17 -3.52 -1.89
C SER A 375 -10.11 -4.40 -1.19
N ASP A 376 -8.85 -4.35 -1.59
CA ASP A 376 -7.76 -5.18 -1.05
C ASP A 376 -6.68 -4.39 -0.28
N GLN A 377 -6.78 -3.05 -0.20
CA GLN A 377 -5.92 -2.21 0.62
C GLN A 377 -6.72 -1.05 1.21
N PHE A 378 -6.73 -0.97 2.54
CA PHE A 378 -7.64 -0.12 3.32
C PHE A 378 -7.22 1.35 3.43
N GLY A 379 -6.31 1.83 2.57
CA GLY A 379 -5.87 3.21 2.60
C GLY A 379 -4.96 3.56 3.79
N SER A 380 -3.88 2.79 4.00
CA SER A 380 -2.82 3.15 4.96
C SER A 380 -2.06 4.39 4.51
N VAL A 381 -1.63 5.26 5.44
CA VAL A 381 -0.74 6.36 5.08
C VAL A 381 0.59 5.78 4.60
N TRP A 382 1.32 5.02 5.43
CA TRP A 382 2.48 4.24 4.98
C TRP A 382 2.33 2.75 5.31
N LEU A 383 2.74 1.92 4.35
CA LEU A 383 2.62 0.47 4.41
C LEU A 383 3.96 -0.21 4.12
N THR A 384 4.51 -0.91 5.09
CA THR A 384 5.65 -1.81 4.92
C THR A 384 5.13 -3.23 4.81
N LEU A 385 5.18 -3.76 3.59
CA LEU A 385 4.58 -5.04 3.24
C LEU A 385 5.45 -5.79 2.23
N PRO A 386 6.63 -6.31 2.61
CA PRO A 386 7.43 -7.14 1.73
C PRO A 386 6.57 -8.26 1.13
N LYS A 387 6.59 -8.37 -0.20
CA LYS A 387 5.79 -9.36 -0.94
C LYS A 387 6.60 -10.00 -2.07
N ASN A 388 6.71 -11.32 -2.03
CA ASN A 388 7.30 -12.12 -3.09
C ASN A 388 6.22 -12.47 -4.14
N GLN A 389 5.81 -11.50 -4.95
CA GLN A 389 4.65 -11.69 -5.83
C GLN A 389 4.84 -12.80 -6.86
N ALA A 390 3.79 -13.60 -7.06
CA ALA A 390 3.71 -14.67 -8.04
C ALA A 390 2.48 -14.47 -8.95
N PRO A 391 2.62 -14.73 -10.26
CA PRO A 391 1.47 -14.90 -11.15
C PRO A 391 0.67 -16.14 -10.75
N GLN A 392 -0.65 -15.98 -10.70
CA GLN A 392 -1.61 -17.05 -10.47
C GLN A 392 -2.38 -17.33 -11.76
N ASN A 393 -2.50 -18.60 -12.15
CA ASN A 393 -3.37 -19.05 -13.24
C ASN A 393 -4.55 -19.84 -12.64
N THR A 394 -5.77 -19.33 -12.80
CA THR A 394 -6.98 -20.06 -12.41
C THR A 394 -7.71 -20.58 -13.65
N ALA A 395 -7.81 -21.90 -13.77
CA ALA A 395 -8.62 -22.56 -14.79
C ALA A 395 -9.92 -23.09 -14.17
N ASN A 396 -11.06 -22.72 -14.76
CA ASN A 396 -12.37 -23.22 -14.32
C ASN A 396 -12.76 -24.46 -15.14
N PHE A 397 -13.32 -25.47 -14.44
CA PHE A 397 -14.02 -26.66 -14.96
C PHE A 397 -13.19 -27.90 -15.30
N VAL A 398 -12.73 -28.58 -14.26
CA VAL A 398 -12.15 -29.92 -14.25
C VAL A 398 -13.21 -30.93 -13.77
N ASN A 399 -13.36 -32.07 -14.43
CA ASN A 399 -14.16 -33.21 -13.97
C ASN A 399 -13.19 -34.34 -13.60
N THR A 400 -13.08 -34.69 -12.32
CA THR A 400 -12.16 -35.75 -11.87
C THR A 400 -12.92 -37.07 -11.77
N SER A 401 -12.59 -38.04 -12.61
CA SER A 401 -13.11 -39.41 -12.53
C SER A 401 -12.01 -40.37 -12.11
N GLY A 402 -11.76 -40.53 -10.81
CA GLY A 402 -11.03 -41.65 -10.17
C GLY A 402 -9.57 -41.93 -10.58
N THR A 403 -9.12 -41.47 -11.73
CA THR A 403 -7.81 -41.67 -12.37
C THR A 403 -7.58 -40.69 -13.55
N ALA A 404 -8.57 -39.89 -13.99
CA ALA A 404 -8.45 -38.99 -15.14
C ALA A 404 -9.25 -37.68 -14.99
N VAL A 405 -8.76 -36.60 -15.61
CA VAL A 405 -9.43 -35.30 -15.78
C VAL A 405 -10.19 -35.29 -17.11
N SER A 406 -11.49 -35.00 -17.10
CA SER A 406 -12.31 -34.75 -18.29
C SER A 406 -13.07 -33.42 -18.17
N CYS A 407 -13.59 -32.83 -19.26
CA CYS A 407 -14.35 -31.57 -19.18
C CYS A 407 -15.74 -31.79 -18.55
N ALA A 408 -16.20 -30.88 -17.68
CA ALA A 408 -17.55 -30.91 -17.10
C ALA A 408 -18.60 -30.33 -18.08
N SER A 409 -19.79 -30.91 -18.12
CA SER A 409 -20.98 -30.32 -18.79
C SER A 409 -21.48 -29.10 -18.02
N ASP A 410 -22.08 -28.12 -18.71
CA ASP A 410 -22.73 -26.99 -18.06
C ASP A 410 -24.04 -27.37 -17.34
N ASN A 411 -24.63 -26.40 -16.66
CA ASN A 411 -25.85 -26.50 -15.85
C ASN A 411 -27.13 -26.84 -16.65
N THR A 412 -27.04 -27.02 -17.97
CA THR A 412 -28.17 -27.47 -18.81
C THR A 412 -28.19 -28.98 -19.03
N GLY A 413 -27.20 -29.71 -18.51
CA GLY A 413 -27.08 -31.17 -18.71
C GLY A 413 -26.66 -31.55 -20.13
N THR A 414 -26.19 -30.58 -20.92
CA THR A 414 -25.64 -30.81 -22.26
C THR A 414 -24.16 -31.24 -22.10
N PRO A 415 -23.79 -32.50 -22.43
CA PRO A 415 -22.38 -32.86 -22.58
C PRO A 415 -21.78 -31.94 -23.64
N CYS A 416 -20.58 -31.41 -23.42
CA CYS A 416 -19.89 -30.52 -24.36
C CYS A 416 -20.17 -30.94 -25.81
N ALA A 417 -21.01 -30.17 -26.52
CA ALA A 417 -21.33 -30.46 -27.90
C ALA A 417 -20.01 -30.46 -28.67
N ALA A 418 -19.80 -31.49 -29.49
CA ALA A 418 -18.51 -31.85 -30.07
C ALA A 418 -18.02 -30.85 -31.13
N HIS A 419 -17.80 -29.59 -30.78
CA HIS A 419 -16.93 -28.67 -31.50
C HIS A 419 -16.31 -27.69 -30.48
N THR A 420 -14.99 -27.83 -30.30
CA THR A 420 -14.02 -27.08 -29.45
C THR A 420 -13.69 -27.63 -28.05
N GLY A 421 -14.28 -28.75 -27.63
CA GLY A 421 -13.91 -29.46 -26.39
C GLY A 421 -12.56 -30.21 -26.44
N GLN A 422 -11.43 -29.51 -26.58
CA GLN A 422 -10.08 -30.07 -26.37
C GLN A 422 -9.17 -29.06 -25.66
N TRP A 423 -8.91 -29.27 -24.37
CA TRP A 423 -7.78 -28.66 -23.68
C TRP A 423 -6.53 -29.46 -24.02
N GLY A 424 -5.80 -29.02 -25.05
CA GLY A 424 -4.52 -29.57 -25.45
C GLY A 424 -4.10 -29.06 -26.82
N ASN A 425 -2.95 -28.40 -26.91
CA ASN A 425 -2.40 -28.01 -28.21
C ASN A 425 -1.92 -29.27 -28.93
N ARG A 426 -2.55 -29.58 -30.05
CA ARG A 426 -2.17 -30.73 -30.86
C ARG A 426 -0.93 -30.39 -31.68
N ILE A 427 0.11 -31.20 -31.62
CA ILE A 427 1.22 -31.10 -32.58
C ILE A 427 0.70 -31.52 -33.97
N VAL A 428 0.61 -30.55 -34.88
CA VAL A 428 0.16 -30.75 -36.26
C VAL A 428 1.29 -31.24 -37.13
N SER A 429 2.49 -30.67 -36.96
CA SER A 429 3.67 -31.10 -37.71
C SER A 429 4.97 -30.77 -36.99
N MET A 430 6.04 -31.50 -37.33
CA MET A 430 7.39 -31.26 -36.82
C MET A 430 8.42 -31.28 -37.96
N SER A 431 9.49 -30.50 -37.82
CA SER A 431 10.70 -30.57 -38.67
C SER A 431 11.95 -30.39 -37.83
N ARG A 432 13.11 -30.82 -38.32
CA ARG A 432 14.41 -30.40 -37.79
C ARG A 432 15.29 -29.87 -38.92
N THR A 433 15.91 -28.72 -38.70
CA THR A 433 16.86 -28.11 -39.63
C THR A 433 18.04 -27.53 -38.85
N SER A 434 19.26 -27.95 -39.17
CA SER A 434 20.50 -27.49 -38.52
C SER A 434 20.47 -27.59 -36.99
N GLY A 435 19.91 -28.70 -36.45
CA GLY A 435 19.84 -28.95 -35.01
C GLY A 435 18.71 -28.21 -34.26
N VAL A 436 17.91 -27.41 -34.96
CA VAL A 436 16.70 -26.77 -34.42
C VAL A 436 15.48 -27.59 -34.83
N VAL A 437 14.72 -28.05 -33.84
CA VAL A 437 13.42 -28.69 -34.04
C VAL A 437 12.34 -27.62 -34.05
N THR A 438 11.47 -27.65 -35.05
CA THR A 438 10.27 -26.80 -35.19
C THR A 438 9.04 -27.66 -34.99
N VAL A 439 8.09 -27.19 -34.18
CA VAL A 439 6.84 -27.88 -33.86
C VAL A 439 5.68 -26.94 -34.17
N ASN A 440 4.83 -27.29 -35.13
CA ASN A 440 3.60 -26.55 -35.42
C ASN A 440 2.45 -27.13 -34.61
N LEU A 441 1.71 -26.26 -33.93
CA LEU A 441 0.56 -26.57 -33.11
C LEU A 441 -0.76 -26.26 -33.86
N SER A 442 -1.86 -26.85 -33.40
CA SER A 442 -3.21 -26.52 -33.88
C SER A 442 -3.64 -25.13 -33.42
N THR A 443 -4.41 -24.42 -34.25
CA THR A 443 -5.01 -23.10 -33.97
C THR A 443 -6.14 -23.13 -32.93
N ASP A 444 -6.57 -24.32 -32.52
CA ASP A 444 -7.88 -24.52 -31.90
C ASP A 444 -7.82 -24.56 -30.36
N GLY A 445 -6.63 -24.41 -29.77
CA GLY A 445 -6.36 -24.35 -28.33
C GLY A 445 -5.50 -23.13 -27.97
N GLY A 446 -5.71 -22.54 -26.79
CA GLY A 446 -4.90 -21.42 -26.31
C GLY A 446 -3.41 -21.79 -26.16
N PHE A 447 -2.53 -20.83 -26.42
CA PHE A 447 -1.08 -21.05 -26.38
C PHE A 447 -0.54 -21.08 -24.94
N PRO A 448 0.31 -22.05 -24.52
CA PRO A 448 1.04 -21.94 -23.27
C PRO A 448 2.00 -20.74 -23.37
N PHE A 449 1.89 -19.80 -22.45
CA PHE A 449 2.80 -18.67 -22.39
C PHE A 449 4.17 -19.17 -21.87
N TYR A 450 5.25 -18.95 -22.62
CA TYR A 450 6.62 -19.33 -22.23
C TYR A 450 7.56 -18.13 -22.27
N ASN A 451 8.52 -18.08 -21.35
CA ASN A 451 9.64 -17.14 -21.37
C ASN A 451 10.92 -17.86 -21.86
N SER A 452 11.99 -17.10 -22.14
CA SER A 452 13.27 -17.68 -22.56
C SER A 452 13.85 -18.62 -21.49
N GLY A 453 14.23 -19.83 -21.89
CA GLY A 453 14.97 -20.77 -21.04
C GLY A 453 14.10 -21.78 -20.28
N ASP A 454 12.78 -21.78 -20.51
CA ASP A 454 11.86 -22.73 -19.89
C ASP A 454 11.94 -24.12 -20.53
N HIS A 455 11.51 -25.12 -19.76
CA HIS A 455 11.36 -26.51 -20.19
C HIS A 455 9.92 -26.81 -20.64
N VAL A 456 9.77 -27.65 -21.65
CA VAL A 456 8.48 -28.19 -22.12
C VAL A 456 8.53 -29.71 -22.09
N VAL A 457 7.51 -30.37 -21.55
CA VAL A 457 7.43 -31.83 -21.61
C VAL A 457 6.55 -32.22 -22.79
N PHE A 458 7.06 -33.07 -23.70
CA PHE A 458 6.22 -33.70 -24.71
C PHE A 458 5.82 -35.09 -24.24
N GLN A 459 4.54 -35.45 -24.38
CA GLN A 459 4.06 -36.80 -24.12
C GLN A 459 3.07 -37.24 -25.18
N GLY A 460 3.01 -38.56 -25.42
CA GLY A 460 2.07 -39.15 -26.36
C GLY A 460 2.40 -38.95 -27.84
N ILE A 461 3.61 -38.48 -28.19
CA ILE A 461 4.07 -38.50 -29.58
C ILE A 461 4.23 -39.98 -29.98
N PRO A 462 3.47 -40.48 -30.98
CA PRO A 462 3.55 -41.87 -31.39
C PRO A 462 4.90 -42.16 -32.04
N SER A 463 5.36 -43.42 -31.91
CA SER A 463 6.57 -43.85 -32.63
C SER A 463 6.28 -43.83 -34.13
N GLN A 464 7.03 -42.99 -34.84
CA GLN A 464 6.91 -42.79 -36.27
C GLN A 464 8.29 -42.42 -36.79
N VAL A 465 8.89 -43.29 -37.60
CA VAL A 465 10.22 -43.04 -38.16
C VAL A 465 10.10 -42.20 -39.43
N VAL A 466 10.61 -40.97 -39.37
CA VAL A 466 10.62 -40.01 -40.47
C VAL A 466 12.07 -39.71 -40.82
N SER A 467 12.47 -40.04 -42.05
CA SER A 467 13.86 -39.82 -42.51
C SER A 467 14.94 -40.38 -41.56
N GLY A 468 14.64 -41.50 -40.87
CA GLY A 468 15.55 -42.15 -39.93
C GLY A 468 15.47 -41.64 -38.48
N VAL A 469 14.61 -40.67 -38.17
CA VAL A 469 14.38 -40.16 -36.80
C VAL A 469 13.04 -40.69 -36.29
N ASP A 470 13.01 -41.34 -35.12
CA ASP A 470 11.76 -41.70 -34.45
C ASP A 470 11.17 -40.49 -33.73
N MET A 471 9.96 -40.08 -34.10
CA MET A 471 9.28 -38.94 -33.49
C MET A 471 8.98 -39.16 -31.99
N ALA A 472 8.79 -40.40 -31.54
CA ALA A 472 8.60 -40.68 -30.11
C ALA A 472 9.84 -40.37 -29.25
N SER A 473 11.03 -40.20 -29.86
CA SER A 473 12.25 -39.81 -29.14
C SER A 473 12.21 -38.40 -28.57
N PHE A 474 11.24 -37.58 -28.99
CA PHE A 474 11.02 -36.24 -28.45
C PHE A 474 10.11 -36.23 -27.21
N ASN A 475 9.48 -37.37 -26.86
CA ASN A 475 8.76 -37.48 -25.60
C ASN A 475 9.73 -37.29 -24.41
N GLY A 476 9.27 -36.62 -23.36
CA GLY A 476 10.08 -36.17 -22.23
C GLY A 476 10.30 -34.66 -22.24
N GLU A 477 11.05 -34.19 -21.25
CA GLU A 477 11.36 -32.77 -21.06
C GLU A 477 12.37 -32.27 -22.11
N GLN A 478 12.05 -31.15 -22.77
CA GLN A 478 12.85 -30.48 -23.78
C GLN A 478 13.14 -29.04 -23.33
N THR A 479 14.36 -28.58 -23.58
CA THR A 479 14.75 -27.19 -23.28
C THR A 479 14.47 -26.30 -24.48
N LEU A 480 13.68 -25.23 -24.30
CA LEU A 480 13.35 -24.33 -25.40
C LEU A 480 14.57 -23.50 -25.85
N GLY A 481 14.68 -23.27 -27.16
CA GLY A 481 15.88 -22.68 -27.78
C GLY A 481 15.96 -21.16 -27.75
N CYS A 482 14.84 -20.43 -27.66
CA CYS A 482 14.79 -18.96 -27.61
C CYS A 482 13.42 -18.42 -27.13
N SER A 483 13.38 -17.16 -26.67
CA SER A 483 12.14 -16.37 -26.49
C SER A 483 11.63 -15.85 -27.84
N PRO A 484 10.32 -15.54 -28.00
CA PRO A 484 9.77 -14.86 -29.17
C PRO A 484 10.52 -13.58 -29.57
N SER A 485 11.22 -12.93 -28.62
CA SER A 485 11.96 -11.69 -28.85
C SER A 485 13.42 -11.87 -29.31
N ALA A 486 13.98 -13.09 -29.29
CA ALA A 486 15.41 -13.33 -29.51
C ALA A 486 15.75 -14.10 -30.82
N CYS A 487 14.74 -14.63 -31.52
CA CYS A 487 14.93 -15.36 -32.76
C CYS A 487 14.85 -14.42 -33.99
N THR A 488 15.98 -14.22 -34.67
CA THR A 488 16.20 -13.21 -35.73
C THR A 488 15.69 -13.61 -37.13
N ASP A 489 14.98 -14.72 -37.24
CA ASP A 489 14.50 -15.34 -38.49
C ASP A 489 13.01 -15.08 -38.79
N GLY A 490 12.35 -14.18 -38.06
CA GLY A 490 11.06 -13.61 -38.46
C GLY A 490 9.81 -14.36 -38.01
N PHE A 491 9.89 -15.12 -36.92
CA PHE A 491 8.81 -16.01 -36.45
C PHE A 491 7.90 -15.41 -35.37
N ASN A 492 7.08 -14.42 -35.77
CA ASN A 492 5.95 -13.94 -34.98
C ASN A 492 4.67 -14.73 -35.33
N VAL A 493 4.73 -16.07 -35.26
CA VAL A 493 3.62 -16.94 -35.67
C VAL A 493 3.04 -17.66 -34.45
N PRO A 494 1.77 -17.44 -34.08
CA PRO A 494 1.20 -17.83 -32.78
C PRO A 494 1.05 -19.34 -32.52
N ASN A 495 1.51 -20.21 -33.42
CA ASN A 495 1.29 -21.67 -33.33
C ASN A 495 2.55 -22.49 -33.59
N VAL A 496 3.74 -21.98 -33.30
CA VAL A 496 5.02 -22.68 -33.60
C VAL A 496 5.97 -22.62 -32.40
N MET A 497 6.58 -23.75 -32.05
CA MET A 497 7.60 -23.87 -30.98
C MET A 497 8.96 -24.34 -31.53
N TYR A 498 10.04 -23.94 -30.87
CA TYR A 498 11.41 -24.27 -31.26
C TYR A 498 12.26 -24.76 -30.10
N PHE A 499 13.03 -25.82 -30.32
CA PHE A 499 14.02 -26.30 -29.34
C PHE A 499 15.26 -26.89 -30.03
N SER A 500 16.40 -26.81 -29.36
CA SER A 500 17.64 -27.42 -29.84
C SER A 500 17.70 -28.86 -29.39
N ALA A 501 17.92 -29.77 -30.34
CA ALA A 501 18.15 -31.17 -30.01
C ALA A 501 19.05 -31.81 -31.08
N ALA A 502 19.95 -32.71 -30.65
CA ALA A 502 20.90 -33.35 -31.54
C ALA A 502 20.24 -34.44 -32.42
N GLY A 503 20.77 -34.63 -33.62
CA GLY A 503 20.39 -35.71 -34.54
C GLY A 503 20.27 -35.24 -36.00
N SER A 504 19.91 -36.15 -36.89
CA SER A 504 19.74 -35.86 -38.32
C SER A 504 18.53 -34.94 -38.57
N ASP A 505 18.68 -34.06 -39.56
CA ASP A 505 17.60 -33.20 -40.04
C ASP A 505 16.48 -34.01 -40.69
N PHE A 506 15.23 -33.53 -40.56
CA PHE A 506 14.07 -34.12 -41.21
C PHE A 506 13.10 -33.03 -41.67
N ALA A 507 12.49 -33.25 -42.83
CA ALA A 507 11.56 -32.30 -43.44
C ALA A 507 10.24 -32.22 -42.65
N LEU A 508 9.50 -31.13 -42.86
CA LEU A 508 8.21 -30.89 -42.21
C LEU A 508 7.26 -32.07 -42.44
N THR A 509 6.92 -32.74 -41.34
CA THR A 509 6.11 -33.95 -41.35
C THR A 509 4.87 -33.74 -40.51
N THR A 510 3.71 -33.96 -41.12
CA THR A 510 2.42 -33.94 -40.45
C THR A 510 2.29 -35.16 -39.55
N LEU A 511 2.08 -34.96 -38.26
CA LEU A 511 2.05 -36.04 -37.27
C LEU A 511 0.64 -36.59 -37.04
N LEU A 512 -0.42 -35.86 -37.43
CA LEU A 512 -1.81 -36.26 -37.20
C LEU A 512 -2.69 -35.96 -38.41
N THR A 513 -3.32 -36.99 -38.98
CA THR A 513 -4.22 -36.89 -40.15
C THR A 513 -5.70 -37.07 -39.81
N THR A 514 -6.05 -37.53 -38.60
CA THR A 514 -7.44 -37.79 -38.19
C THR A 514 -7.72 -37.49 -36.70
N PRO A 515 -8.95 -37.08 -36.32
CA PRO A 515 -9.29 -36.67 -34.94
C PRO A 515 -9.32 -37.78 -33.88
N THR A 516 -9.11 -39.06 -34.26
CA THR A 516 -9.32 -40.24 -33.40
C THR A 516 -8.03 -40.83 -32.80
N GLN A 517 -6.86 -40.25 -33.09
CA GLN A 517 -5.60 -40.69 -32.50
C GLN A 517 -5.50 -40.19 -31.04
N PRO A 518 -4.88 -40.96 -30.12
CA PRO A 518 -4.65 -40.51 -28.75
C PRO A 518 -3.94 -39.16 -28.78
N LEU A 519 -4.53 -38.19 -28.09
CA LEU A 519 -4.05 -36.82 -28.04
C LEU A 519 -2.64 -36.83 -27.42
N ALA A 520 -1.67 -36.18 -28.08
CA ALA A 520 -0.45 -35.78 -27.42
C ALA A 520 -0.84 -34.71 -26.38
N GLN A 521 -0.97 -35.13 -25.11
CA GLN A 521 -1.31 -34.28 -23.98
C GLN A 521 -0.15 -34.36 -23.01
N ASP A 522 0.52 -33.23 -22.76
CA ASP A 522 0.40 -32.52 -21.48
C ASP A 522 1.36 -31.31 -21.54
N PHE A 523 0.84 -30.08 -21.50
CA PHE A 523 1.66 -28.91 -21.21
C PHE A 523 1.43 -28.55 -19.74
N THR A 524 1.75 -29.46 -18.84
CA THR A 524 2.17 -29.05 -17.51
C THR A 524 3.50 -28.34 -17.69
N ALA A 525 3.44 -27.04 -18.02
CA ALA A 525 4.53 -26.16 -17.64
C ALA A 525 4.88 -26.53 -16.19
N SER A 526 6.16 -26.65 -15.88
CA SER A 526 6.78 -27.00 -14.59
C SER A 526 6.25 -26.27 -13.34
N THR A 527 5.19 -25.48 -13.47
CA THR A 527 4.34 -24.81 -12.47
C THR A 527 3.88 -25.68 -11.29
N CYS A 528 3.73 -27.00 -11.44
CA CYS A 528 3.37 -27.87 -10.31
C CYS A 528 4.55 -28.56 -9.62
N ALA A 529 5.80 -28.35 -10.07
CA ALA A 529 6.98 -29.07 -9.55
C ALA A 529 7.38 -28.63 -8.12
N SER A 530 6.83 -27.53 -7.60
CA SER A 530 7.04 -27.09 -6.21
C SER A 530 5.84 -27.49 -5.34
N PRO A 531 6.04 -28.23 -4.23
CA PRO A 531 4.97 -28.59 -3.30
C PRO A 531 4.17 -27.37 -2.84
N GLY A 532 2.84 -27.40 -3.02
CA GLY A 532 1.94 -26.31 -2.66
C GLY A 532 1.57 -25.35 -3.78
N HIS A 533 2.16 -25.46 -4.98
CA HIS A 533 1.86 -24.53 -6.08
C HIS A 533 0.73 -24.97 -7.02
N CYS A 534 -0.01 -26.05 -6.71
CA CYS A 534 -1.21 -26.44 -7.45
C CYS A 534 -2.34 -26.82 -6.48
N TYR A 535 -3.48 -26.11 -6.58
CA TYR A 535 -4.66 -26.28 -5.74
C TYR A 535 -5.87 -26.69 -6.57
N PHE A 536 -6.71 -27.56 -6.01
CA PHE A 536 -7.98 -27.97 -6.62
C PHE A 536 -9.11 -27.67 -5.63
N ALA A 537 -10.15 -26.98 -6.08
CA ALA A 537 -11.31 -26.65 -5.25
C ALA A 537 -12.59 -27.20 -5.89
N ALA A 538 -13.35 -28.00 -5.14
CA ALA A 538 -14.67 -28.46 -5.55
C ALA A 538 -15.71 -27.32 -5.35
N PRO A 539 -16.74 -27.23 -6.20
CA PRO A 539 -17.81 -26.24 -6.03
C PRO A 539 -18.59 -26.56 -4.75
N THR A 540 -18.45 -25.69 -3.75
CA THR A 540 -18.83 -25.91 -2.34
C THR A 540 -20.34 -26.01 -2.08
N GLN A 541 -21.21 -25.94 -3.09
CA GLN A 541 -22.65 -25.84 -2.87
C GLN A 541 -23.41 -27.17 -2.93
N SER A 542 -22.84 -28.25 -3.49
CA SER A 542 -23.61 -29.48 -3.77
C SER A 542 -23.09 -30.77 -3.11
N TYR A 543 -21.86 -30.82 -2.57
CA TYR A 543 -21.27 -32.05 -2.02
C TYR A 543 -20.43 -31.81 -0.74
N PRO A 544 -21.05 -31.53 0.42
CA PRO A 544 -20.35 -31.18 1.66
C PRO A 544 -19.54 -32.31 2.32
N ASN A 545 -19.58 -33.54 1.79
CA ASN A 545 -19.02 -34.74 2.45
C ASN A 545 -17.94 -35.50 1.64
N ASN A 546 -17.39 -34.94 0.56
CA ASN A 546 -16.48 -35.69 -0.35
C ASN A 546 -15.18 -34.91 -0.66
N PRO A 547 -14.15 -34.99 0.20
CA PRO A 547 -12.91 -34.22 0.07
C PRO A 547 -11.95 -34.80 -0.98
N ILE A 548 -11.07 -33.97 -1.51
CA ILE A 548 -9.88 -34.40 -2.25
C ILE A 548 -8.96 -35.14 -1.27
N ALA A 549 -8.68 -36.41 -1.54
CA ALA A 549 -8.07 -37.31 -0.55
C ALA A 549 -6.53 -37.28 -0.53
N SER A 550 -5.86 -36.98 -1.64
CA SER A 550 -4.39 -36.82 -1.68
C SER A 550 -3.91 -36.30 -3.05
N VAL A 551 -2.75 -35.62 -3.06
CA VAL A 551 -1.89 -35.42 -4.23
C VAL A 551 -0.70 -36.36 -4.08
N GLN A 552 -0.53 -37.29 -5.02
CA GLN A 552 0.43 -38.39 -4.91
C GLN A 552 1.65 -38.13 -5.80
N ASP A 553 2.63 -37.42 -5.24
CA ASP A 553 3.96 -37.10 -5.79
C ASP A 553 4.16 -35.74 -6.51
N SER A 554 5.43 -35.35 -6.64
CA SER A 554 5.92 -34.06 -7.15
C SER A 554 5.96 -33.96 -8.69
N GLU A 555 5.58 -35.02 -9.40
CA GLU A 555 5.60 -35.13 -10.87
C GLU A 555 4.22 -35.50 -11.45
N HIS A 556 3.30 -36.07 -10.65
CA HIS A 556 1.98 -36.54 -11.07
C HIS A 556 0.88 -36.15 -10.07
N ILE A 557 -0.05 -35.29 -10.50
CA ILE A 557 -1.22 -34.98 -9.67
C ILE A 557 -2.31 -36.03 -9.93
N THR A 558 -2.36 -37.08 -9.10
CA THR A 558 -3.53 -37.97 -9.06
C THR A 558 -4.51 -37.48 -7.99
N VAL A 559 -5.67 -36.94 -8.41
CA VAL A 559 -6.76 -36.54 -7.48
C VAL A 559 -7.62 -37.78 -7.17
N THR A 560 -7.42 -38.39 -6.01
CA THR A 560 -8.32 -39.44 -5.52
C THR A 560 -9.50 -38.82 -4.76
N ILE A 561 -10.72 -39.17 -5.14
CA ILE A 561 -11.97 -38.77 -4.44
C ILE A 561 -12.59 -39.99 -3.79
N SER A 562 -13.11 -39.84 -2.58
CA SER A 562 -13.60 -40.98 -1.79
C SER A 562 -14.85 -41.65 -2.39
N GLU A 563 -15.71 -40.91 -3.10
CA GLU A 563 -16.93 -41.47 -3.71
C GLU A 563 -17.35 -40.75 -5.02
N GLY A 564 -17.05 -41.32 -6.19
CA GLY A 564 -17.69 -40.99 -7.49
C GLY A 564 -17.31 -39.66 -8.19
N VAL A 565 -17.62 -39.56 -9.49
CA VAL A 565 -17.30 -38.46 -10.43
C VAL A 565 -17.82 -37.09 -9.97
N GLN A 566 -16.99 -36.03 -10.01
CA GLN A 566 -17.38 -34.64 -9.67
C GLN A 566 -17.28 -33.66 -10.85
N THR A 567 -18.39 -33.01 -11.21
CA THR A 567 -18.41 -31.93 -12.21
C THR A 567 -18.12 -30.55 -11.58
N GLY A 568 -17.28 -29.75 -12.24
CA GLY A 568 -17.12 -28.32 -11.93
C GLY A 568 -16.00 -27.96 -10.94
N VAL A 569 -14.99 -28.82 -10.76
CA VAL A 569 -13.80 -28.51 -9.94
C VAL A 569 -13.01 -27.37 -10.59
N SER A 570 -12.52 -26.40 -9.84
CA SER A 570 -11.57 -25.40 -10.34
C SER A 570 -10.14 -25.81 -9.97
N GLN A 571 -9.20 -25.61 -10.91
CA GLN A 571 -7.78 -25.78 -10.70
C GLN A 571 -7.12 -24.40 -10.66
N GLN A 572 -6.28 -24.18 -9.65
CA GLN A 572 -5.40 -23.03 -9.56
C GLN A 572 -3.95 -23.52 -9.62
N SER A 573 -3.22 -23.13 -10.64
CA SER A 573 -1.78 -23.36 -10.75
C SER A 573 -1.03 -22.07 -10.44
N CYS A 574 0.05 -22.19 -9.67
CA CYS A 574 0.83 -21.11 -9.11
C CYS A 574 2.27 -21.19 -9.63
N HIS A 575 2.87 -20.03 -9.92
CA HIS A 575 4.31 -19.97 -10.20
C HIS A 575 5.09 -19.66 -8.92
N PRO A 576 6.36 -20.08 -8.81
CA PRO A 576 7.24 -19.54 -7.77
C PRO A 576 7.29 -18.01 -7.82
N GLY A 577 7.35 -17.42 -6.63
CA GLY A 577 7.41 -15.98 -6.45
C GLY A 577 8.61 -15.36 -7.17
N ARG A 578 8.37 -14.19 -7.77
CA ARG A 578 9.33 -13.49 -8.64
C ARG A 578 10.31 -12.57 -7.90
N ASN A 579 10.27 -12.53 -6.57
CA ASN A 579 11.25 -11.86 -5.71
C ASN A 579 11.39 -12.62 -4.37
N PRO A 580 12.08 -13.78 -4.34
CA PRO A 580 12.29 -14.56 -3.11
C PRO A 580 13.17 -13.85 -2.07
N HIS A 581 13.83 -12.75 -2.44
CA HIS A 581 14.64 -11.93 -1.57
C HIS A 581 13.90 -10.69 -1.06
N ALA A 582 12.62 -10.53 -1.39
CA ALA A 582 11.80 -9.42 -0.92
C ALA A 582 11.88 -9.35 0.60
N GLN A 583 12.25 -8.20 1.12
CA GLN A 583 12.31 -7.88 2.54
C GLN A 583 12.34 -6.38 2.73
N VAL A 584 11.95 -5.93 3.92
CA VAL A 584 12.16 -4.55 4.35
C VAL A 584 12.97 -4.58 5.63
N GLN A 585 14.15 -3.98 5.60
CA GLN A 585 15.09 -4.06 6.71
C GLN A 585 15.72 -2.71 6.99
N ASP A 586 15.94 -2.43 8.27
CA ASP A 586 16.55 -1.20 8.76
C ASP A 586 15.72 0.04 8.37
N GLU A 587 14.51 0.13 8.92
CA GLU A 587 13.55 1.21 8.63
C GLU A 587 13.43 2.17 9.81
N THR A 588 13.68 3.46 9.59
CA THR A 588 13.51 4.53 10.58
C THR A 588 12.44 5.53 10.12
N ILE A 589 11.41 5.71 10.94
CA ILE A 589 10.29 6.63 10.70
C ILE A 589 10.20 7.60 11.89
N ARG A 590 10.59 8.87 11.66
CA ARG A 590 10.62 9.86 12.74
C ARG A 590 10.25 11.29 12.39
N TYR A 591 9.72 12.03 13.37
CA TYR A 591 9.38 13.45 13.23
C TYR A 591 8.37 13.77 12.11
N ASN A 592 7.52 12.81 11.72
CA ASN A 592 6.55 13.00 10.66
C ASN A 592 5.19 13.46 11.21
N TYR A 593 4.42 14.15 10.36
CA TYR A 593 3.03 14.52 10.63
C TYR A 593 2.09 13.86 9.63
N LEU A 594 1.21 12.98 10.11
CA LEU A 594 0.22 12.26 9.31
C LEU A 594 -1.17 12.78 9.70
N THR A 595 -2.01 13.13 8.73
CA THR A 595 -3.34 13.71 9.01
C THR A 595 -4.40 13.33 7.98
N HIS A 596 -5.68 13.40 8.36
CA HIS A 596 -6.83 13.23 7.45
C HIS A 596 -6.81 11.87 6.74
N ALA A 597 -6.85 10.78 7.50
CA ALA A 597 -6.76 9.44 6.93
C ALA A 597 -7.79 8.46 7.52
N GLU A 598 -8.21 7.51 6.70
CA GLU A 598 -9.24 6.52 7.07
C GLU A 598 -8.75 5.44 8.04
N SER A 599 -7.75 4.63 7.63
CA SER A 599 -7.53 3.32 8.24
C SER A 599 -6.34 3.27 9.19
N VAL A 600 -5.11 3.32 8.66
CA VAL A 600 -3.90 3.13 9.45
C VAL A 600 -2.88 4.23 9.13
N GLY A 601 -2.33 4.87 10.15
CA GLY A 601 -1.17 5.75 9.98
C GLY A 601 0.03 4.96 9.45
N LEU A 602 0.50 3.96 10.21
CA LEU A 602 1.62 3.10 9.82
C LEU A 602 1.27 1.62 9.95
N ALA A 603 1.39 0.86 8.86
CA ALA A 603 1.17 -0.58 8.87
C ALA A 603 2.46 -1.33 8.51
N LEU A 604 2.82 -2.32 9.32
CA LEU A 604 3.94 -3.23 9.08
C LEU A 604 3.41 -4.66 9.02
N SER A 605 3.70 -5.41 7.96
CA SER A 605 3.33 -6.83 7.88
C SER A 605 4.21 -7.57 6.88
N ASN A 606 4.26 -8.88 6.98
CA ASN A 606 4.80 -9.72 5.90
C ASN A 606 3.66 -10.15 5.00
N ALA A 607 3.73 -9.89 3.69
CA ALA A 607 2.77 -10.43 2.76
C ALA A 607 3.22 -11.78 2.20
N VAL A 608 2.29 -12.71 2.21
CA VAL A 608 2.40 -13.92 1.41
C VAL A 608 1.93 -13.62 -0.01
N SER A 609 2.61 -14.23 -0.99
CA SER A 609 2.20 -14.15 -2.38
C SER A 609 0.81 -14.77 -2.57
N ASN A 610 0.14 -14.45 -3.66
CA ASN A 610 -1.12 -15.11 -4.02
C ASN A 610 -0.95 -16.65 -4.22
N CYS A 611 0.30 -17.09 -4.31
CA CYS A 611 0.76 -18.46 -4.52
C CYS A 611 1.45 -19.05 -3.28
N THR A 612 1.32 -18.42 -2.13
CA THR A 612 1.90 -18.83 -0.84
C THR A 612 3.41 -18.66 -0.68
N ASP A 613 4.11 -18.08 -1.65
CA ASP A 613 5.53 -17.77 -1.50
C ASP A 613 5.75 -16.71 -0.43
N ILE A 614 6.86 -16.87 0.29
CA ILE A 614 7.27 -15.98 1.38
C ILE A 614 8.42 -15.06 0.98
N THR A 615 8.50 -13.99 1.75
CA THR A 615 9.56 -12.98 1.79
C THR A 615 10.57 -13.30 2.90
N GLN A 616 11.71 -12.61 2.92
CA GLN A 616 12.62 -12.64 4.08
C GLN A 616 12.07 -11.80 5.26
N GLY A 617 11.07 -10.97 5.01
CA GLY A 617 10.21 -10.35 6.03
C GLY A 617 10.59 -8.91 6.37
N VAL A 618 10.11 -8.44 7.53
CA VAL A 618 10.40 -7.11 8.07
C VAL A 618 11.35 -7.23 9.26
N SER A 619 12.41 -6.43 9.34
CA SER A 619 13.29 -6.45 10.52
C SER A 619 13.95 -5.11 10.81
N ASN A 620 14.35 -4.91 12.07
CA ASN A 620 15.09 -3.73 12.52
C ASN A 620 14.34 -2.42 12.22
N VAL A 621 13.23 -2.19 12.92
CA VAL A 621 12.34 -1.05 12.65
C VAL A 621 12.31 -0.09 13.85
N SER A 622 12.49 1.21 13.60
CA SER A 622 12.38 2.29 14.58
C SER A 622 11.28 3.28 14.16
N ILE A 623 10.19 3.35 14.93
CA ILE A 623 9.09 4.31 14.74
C ILE A 623 9.02 5.19 15.96
N HIS A 624 9.43 6.46 15.84
CA HIS A 624 9.38 7.35 16.99
C HIS A 624 9.20 8.82 16.66
N ASP A 625 8.64 9.57 17.60
CA ASP A 625 8.45 11.02 17.47
C ASP A 625 7.54 11.43 16.30
N ASN A 626 6.58 10.58 15.92
CA ASN A 626 5.58 10.91 14.90
C ASN A 626 4.28 11.40 15.54
N VAL A 627 3.62 12.33 14.87
CA VAL A 627 2.28 12.80 15.22
C VAL A 627 1.30 12.36 14.15
N MET A 628 0.23 11.70 14.59
CA MET A 628 -0.89 11.32 13.75
C MET A 628 -2.14 11.98 14.29
N ASP A 629 -2.67 12.94 13.54
CA ASP A 629 -3.91 13.65 13.82
C ASP A 629 -5.00 13.18 12.86
N ASP A 630 -6.26 13.34 13.22
CA ASP A 630 -7.40 13.12 12.31
C ASP A 630 -7.40 11.75 11.58
N LEU A 631 -7.00 10.70 12.31
CA LEU A 631 -7.22 9.33 11.89
C LEU A 631 -8.68 8.97 12.19
N ASP A 632 -9.53 9.02 11.17
CA ASP A 632 -10.98 8.88 11.31
C ASP A 632 -11.62 8.09 10.17
N THR A 633 -11.89 6.81 10.45
CA THR A 633 -12.54 5.91 9.52
C THR A 633 -13.91 6.40 9.09
N THR A 634 -14.66 7.06 9.97
CA THR A 634 -16.04 7.48 9.64
C THR A 634 -16.01 8.70 8.73
N ALA A 635 -15.11 9.64 9.02
CA ALA A 635 -14.93 10.82 8.18
C ALA A 635 -14.37 10.44 6.79
N TRP A 636 -13.45 9.47 6.72
CA TRP A 636 -12.66 9.20 5.51
C TRP A 636 -13.05 7.94 4.71
N ASN A 637 -13.85 7.00 5.23
CA ASN A 637 -14.25 5.77 4.50
C ASN A 637 -15.25 6.02 3.37
N ARG A 638 -14.98 5.47 2.18
CA ARG A 638 -15.85 5.58 1.00
C ARG A 638 -16.30 4.26 0.37
N SER A 639 -15.91 3.11 0.93
CA SER A 639 -16.22 1.79 0.37
C SER A 639 -17.69 1.40 0.55
N ALA A 640 -18.36 1.02 -0.55
CA ALA A 640 -19.75 0.59 -0.53
C ALA A 640 -19.87 -0.87 -0.06
N GLY A 641 -19.95 -1.08 1.25
CA GLY A 641 -20.20 -2.42 1.81
C GLY A 641 -19.34 -2.79 3.02
N SER A 642 -18.34 -1.99 3.37
CA SER A 642 -17.66 -2.13 4.66
C SER A 642 -18.62 -1.66 5.76
N CYS A 643 -19.42 -2.60 6.30
CA CYS A 643 -20.32 -2.35 7.43
C CYS A 643 -19.55 -2.15 8.75
N CYS A 644 -18.23 -2.35 8.72
CA CYS A 644 -17.32 -2.28 9.83
C CYS A 644 -16.07 -1.52 9.34
N GLY A 645 -16.00 -0.20 9.56
CA GLY A 645 -14.82 0.58 9.19
C GLY A 645 -13.52 -0.11 9.61
N HIS A 646 -12.50 -0.10 8.74
CA HIS A 646 -11.22 -0.82 8.90
C HIS A 646 -10.23 -0.15 9.87
N GLY A 647 -10.73 0.37 11.00
CA GLY A 647 -9.89 0.97 12.06
C GLY A 647 -9.49 2.41 11.80
N GLY A 648 -9.09 3.10 12.87
CA GLY A 648 -8.55 4.47 12.91
C GLY A 648 -7.24 4.40 13.67
N ASP A 649 -6.38 3.50 13.17
CA ASP A 649 -5.30 2.90 13.92
C ASP A 649 -4.01 3.69 13.75
N GLY A 650 -3.32 3.94 14.86
CA GLY A 650 -2.03 4.64 14.85
C GLY A 650 -0.94 3.81 14.18
N VAL A 651 -0.64 2.66 14.79
CA VAL A 651 0.28 1.65 14.23
C VAL A 651 -0.38 0.27 14.27
N SER A 652 -0.26 -0.46 13.16
CA SER A 652 -0.67 -1.86 13.06
C SER A 652 0.54 -2.74 12.72
N ILE A 653 0.70 -3.84 13.46
CA ILE A 653 1.66 -4.88 13.13
C ILE A 653 0.89 -6.17 12.85
N GLY A 654 0.97 -6.60 11.59
CA GLY A 654 0.37 -7.84 11.11
C GLY A 654 1.44 -8.87 10.79
N ASN A 655 1.03 -10.12 10.67
CA ASN A 655 1.85 -11.15 10.06
C ASN A 655 0.98 -11.90 9.06
N GLY A 656 1.13 -11.60 7.78
CA GLY A 656 0.43 -12.33 6.71
C GLY A 656 1.06 -13.68 6.39
N ALA A 657 2.15 -14.09 7.07
CA ALA A 657 2.97 -15.25 6.72
C ALA A 657 3.04 -16.44 7.71
N PRO A 658 1.99 -16.83 8.45
CA PRO A 658 2.06 -18.05 9.26
C PRO A 658 2.13 -19.36 8.43
N GLN A 659 1.97 -19.32 7.09
CA GLN A 659 1.61 -20.50 6.28
C GLN A 659 2.74 -21.22 5.52
N ALA A 660 3.94 -20.65 5.29
CA ALA A 660 4.90 -21.29 4.35
C ALA A 660 6.10 -22.02 5.00
N LEU A 661 6.25 -21.96 6.33
CA LEU A 661 7.43 -22.52 7.01
C LEU A 661 7.46 -24.06 7.02
N ALA A 662 6.32 -24.73 6.83
CA ALA A 662 6.26 -26.20 6.83
C ALA A 662 6.85 -26.85 5.55
N ASN A 663 6.77 -26.17 4.39
CA ASN A 663 7.23 -26.73 3.12
C ASN A 663 8.70 -26.44 2.80
N TYR A 664 9.33 -25.47 3.47
CA TYR A 664 10.68 -24.99 3.10
C TYR A 664 11.82 -25.42 4.04
N GLY A 665 11.54 -26.12 5.15
CA GLY A 665 12.59 -26.68 6.02
C GLY A 665 13.55 -25.65 6.65
N THR A 666 13.23 -24.35 6.60
CA THR A 666 14.06 -23.28 7.16
C THR A 666 13.61 -22.94 8.58
N SER A 667 14.53 -23.02 9.54
CA SER A 667 14.29 -22.77 10.96
C SER A 667 14.32 -21.29 11.36
N ASN A 668 14.32 -20.36 10.40
CA ASN A 668 14.49 -18.94 10.68
C ASN A 668 13.14 -18.23 10.63
N SER A 669 12.79 -17.59 11.74
CA SER A 669 11.60 -16.74 11.90
C SER A 669 11.62 -15.60 10.88
N ILE A 670 10.86 -15.73 9.80
CA ILE A 670 10.58 -14.67 8.80
C ILE A 670 9.59 -13.61 9.33
N HIS A 671 9.12 -13.73 10.58
CA HIS A 671 8.19 -12.80 11.23
C HIS A 671 8.86 -11.45 11.50
N ALA A 672 8.06 -10.38 11.57
CA ALA A 672 8.61 -9.08 11.88
C ALA A 672 9.32 -9.10 13.25
N HIS A 673 10.55 -8.58 13.32
CA HIS A 673 11.34 -8.64 14.57
C HIS A 673 12.25 -7.43 14.74
N ASP A 674 12.70 -7.22 15.99
CA ASP A 674 13.53 -6.08 16.39
C ASP A 674 12.83 -4.76 16.06
N ILE A 675 11.72 -4.48 16.75
CA ILE A 675 10.84 -3.34 16.49
C ILE A 675 10.80 -2.41 17.70
N LEU A 676 11.01 -1.12 17.48
CA LEU A 676 10.84 -0.06 18.46
C LEU A 676 9.71 0.88 18.02
N ILE A 677 8.71 1.07 18.89
CA ILE A 677 7.68 2.10 18.77
C ILE A 677 7.75 2.97 20.00
N ALA A 678 8.30 4.18 19.86
CA ALA A 678 8.54 5.07 21.00
C ALA A 678 8.09 6.51 20.78
N HIS A 679 7.64 7.22 21.81
CA HIS A 679 7.44 8.67 21.71
C HIS A 679 6.50 9.09 20.58
N ASN A 680 5.48 8.31 20.21
CA ASN A 680 4.53 8.70 19.18
C ASN A 680 3.25 9.27 19.80
N THR A 681 2.57 10.13 19.05
CA THR A 681 1.25 10.68 19.42
C THR A 681 0.21 10.28 18.41
N PHE A 682 -0.75 9.48 18.83
CA PHE A 682 -1.86 8.97 18.02
C PHE A 682 -3.17 9.61 18.49
N ALA A 683 -3.47 10.78 17.94
CA ALA A 683 -4.69 11.53 18.21
C ALA A 683 -5.77 11.18 17.17
N GLY A 684 -6.48 10.07 17.40
CA GLY A 684 -7.58 9.63 16.54
C GLY A 684 -8.96 10.22 16.94
N LEU A 685 -9.86 10.31 15.95
CA LEU A 685 -11.30 10.61 16.02
C LEU A 685 -11.76 11.96 16.62
N ARG A 686 -12.23 12.85 15.74
CA ARG A 686 -12.96 14.09 16.07
C ARG A 686 -14.46 13.96 15.79
N GLY A 687 -15.19 13.27 16.68
CA GLY A 687 -16.65 13.45 16.80
C GLY A 687 -17.58 12.43 16.12
N TRP A 688 -17.09 11.28 15.65
CA TRP A 688 -17.90 10.32 14.88
C TRP A 688 -18.30 9.06 15.69
N THR A 689 -19.54 8.58 15.50
CA THR A 689 -20.22 7.63 16.43
C THR A 689 -19.91 6.14 16.25
N ASN A 690 -18.91 5.74 15.44
CA ASN A 690 -18.61 4.32 15.19
C ASN A 690 -17.28 3.85 15.79
N ALA A 691 -17.33 2.67 16.41
CA ALA A 691 -16.37 2.17 17.38
C ALA A 691 -15.35 1.17 16.80
N GLY A 692 -14.61 1.58 15.79
CA GLY A 692 -13.59 0.73 15.14
C GLY A 692 -12.14 1.06 15.50
N SER A 693 -11.84 2.23 16.07
CA SER A 693 -10.45 2.72 16.17
C SER A 693 -9.65 2.09 17.31
N SER A 694 -8.42 1.67 17.02
CA SER A 694 -7.44 1.17 17.99
C SER A 694 -6.17 1.98 17.86
N GLY A 695 -5.71 2.69 18.90
CA GLY A 695 -4.42 3.39 18.83
C GLY A 695 -3.24 2.45 18.53
N TYR A 696 -3.43 1.15 18.75
CA TYR A 696 -2.49 0.09 18.42
C TYR A 696 -3.20 -1.26 18.21
N GLY A 697 -2.80 -2.01 17.19
CA GLY A 697 -3.42 -3.27 16.78
C GLY A 697 -2.43 -4.41 16.50
N TRP A 698 -2.80 -5.62 16.91
CA TRP A 698 -2.15 -6.88 16.52
C TRP A 698 -3.12 -7.75 15.74
N ASN A 699 -2.69 -8.20 14.56
CA ASN A 699 -3.45 -9.13 13.73
C ASN A 699 -2.61 -10.39 13.50
N ASP A 700 -2.66 -11.32 14.45
CA ASP A 700 -2.34 -12.74 14.26
C ASP A 700 -2.62 -13.49 15.57
N GLY A 701 -2.92 -14.79 15.48
CA GLY A 701 -3.00 -15.66 16.65
C GLY A 701 -4.22 -16.56 16.63
N PHE A 702 -3.98 -17.87 16.52
CA PHE A 702 -4.97 -18.92 16.70
C PHE A 702 -4.68 -19.63 18.02
N ASN A 703 -5.51 -19.43 19.04
CA ASN A 703 -5.37 -20.13 20.31
C ASN A 703 -6.74 -20.61 20.76
N VAL A 704 -6.93 -21.94 20.81
CA VAL A 704 -8.16 -22.50 21.38
C VAL A 704 -7.79 -23.50 22.47
N ALA A 705 -8.04 -23.10 23.72
CA ALA A 705 -8.05 -24.04 24.84
C ALA A 705 -9.37 -24.82 24.76
N TYR A 706 -9.31 -26.13 24.50
CA TYR A 706 -10.52 -26.94 24.40
C TYR A 706 -10.73 -27.79 25.65
N THR A 707 -11.83 -27.53 26.35
CA THR A 707 -12.48 -28.50 27.23
C THR A 707 -13.37 -29.42 26.40
N GLY A 708 -13.12 -30.74 26.42
CA GLY A 708 -13.99 -31.73 25.78
C GLY A 708 -13.58 -32.18 24.38
N LEU A 709 -12.28 -32.21 24.08
CA LEU A 709 -11.75 -32.82 22.85
C LEU A 709 -11.99 -34.32 22.86
N THR A 710 -12.08 -34.96 21.68
CA THR A 710 -11.86 -36.40 21.58
C THR A 710 -10.66 -36.71 20.71
N VAL A 711 -9.92 -37.76 21.07
CA VAL A 711 -8.74 -38.22 20.31
C VAL A 711 -8.96 -39.67 19.91
N LYS A 712 -8.57 -40.02 18.69
CA LYS A 712 -8.56 -41.38 18.15
C LYS A 712 -7.25 -41.63 17.42
N ARG A 713 -6.65 -42.82 17.56
CA ARG A 713 -5.50 -43.28 16.78
C ARG A 713 -5.83 -44.58 16.04
N THR A 714 -5.53 -44.65 14.75
CA THR A 714 -5.69 -45.85 13.93
C THR A 714 -4.54 -45.96 12.93
N SER A 715 -3.70 -46.98 13.06
CA SER A 715 -2.55 -47.22 12.17
C SER A 715 -1.66 -45.97 12.01
N ASN A 716 -1.30 -45.35 13.15
CA ASN A 716 -0.55 -44.09 13.28
C ASN A 716 -1.26 -42.83 12.77
N VAL A 717 -2.49 -42.92 12.28
CA VAL A 717 -3.31 -41.75 11.96
C VAL A 717 -4.02 -41.30 13.23
N VAL A 718 -3.74 -40.08 13.68
CA VAL A 718 -4.38 -39.47 14.84
C VAL A 718 -5.39 -38.44 14.38
N THR A 719 -6.62 -38.55 14.87
CA THR A 719 -7.68 -37.56 14.66
C THR A 719 -8.08 -36.95 15.99
N ILE A 720 -8.05 -35.62 16.05
CA ILE A 720 -8.53 -34.84 17.19
C ILE A 720 -9.82 -34.14 16.77
N THR A 721 -10.91 -34.34 17.51
CA THR A 721 -12.22 -33.74 17.24
C THR A 721 -12.58 -32.74 18.34
N PHE A 722 -13.14 -31.61 17.95
CA PHE A 722 -13.57 -30.49 18.80
C PHE A 722 -14.97 -30.00 18.39
N ASN A 723 -15.62 -29.24 19.28
CA ASN A 723 -17.02 -28.84 19.10
C ASN A 723 -17.25 -27.93 17.88
N THR A 724 -16.35 -26.96 17.61
CA THR A 724 -16.31 -26.14 16.38
C THR A 724 -15.12 -25.18 16.40
N LEU A 725 -14.47 -24.99 15.25
CA LEU A 725 -13.53 -23.90 14.95
C LEU A 725 -14.32 -22.71 14.40
N SER A 726 -13.98 -21.51 14.86
CA SER A 726 -14.19 -20.32 14.04
C SER A 726 -13.02 -20.26 13.06
N GLY A 727 -13.22 -20.76 11.83
CA GLY A 727 -12.23 -20.70 10.73
C GLY A 727 -11.36 -21.94 10.52
N ILE A 728 -11.00 -22.21 9.26
CA ILE A 728 -10.06 -23.26 8.85
C ILE A 728 -8.66 -22.63 8.76
N ASN A 729 -7.67 -23.23 9.44
CA ASN A 729 -6.27 -22.86 9.34
C ASN A 729 -5.62 -23.72 8.23
N PRO A 730 -4.98 -23.15 7.21
CA PRO A 730 -4.30 -23.92 6.17
C PRO A 730 -2.85 -24.32 6.56
N ALA A 731 -2.39 -24.06 7.79
CA ALA A 731 -0.98 -24.15 8.22
C ALA A 731 -0.27 -25.51 8.07
N LEU A 732 -0.93 -26.58 7.63
CA LEU A 732 -0.36 -27.93 7.43
C LEU A 732 0.45 -28.48 8.63
N GLN A 733 0.43 -27.85 9.81
CA GLN A 733 1.15 -28.27 11.02
C GLN A 733 0.37 -27.88 12.29
N THR A 734 0.37 -28.75 13.30
CA THR A 734 -0.22 -28.52 14.63
C THR A 734 0.81 -28.79 15.72
N VAL A 735 0.77 -28.00 16.79
CA VAL A 735 1.58 -28.21 18.01
C VAL A 735 0.65 -28.70 19.11
N ILE A 736 0.93 -29.89 19.64
CA ILE A 736 0.14 -30.51 20.69
C ILE A 736 0.96 -30.52 21.97
N THR A 737 0.40 -29.96 23.04
CA THR A 737 1.04 -29.94 24.36
C THR A 737 0.05 -30.30 25.46
N GLY A 738 0.56 -30.79 26.58
CA GLY A 738 -0.23 -30.99 27.79
C GLY A 738 -0.98 -32.32 27.92
N PHE A 739 -0.89 -33.24 26.93
CA PHE A 739 -1.29 -34.63 27.15
C PHE A 739 -0.37 -35.30 28.18
N LYS A 740 -0.93 -36.11 29.08
CA LYS A 740 -0.20 -36.84 30.12
C LYS A 740 -0.59 -38.32 30.11
N GLY A 741 0.24 -39.17 30.73
CA GLY A 741 -0.02 -40.61 30.83
C GLY A 741 0.17 -41.31 29.47
N GLY A 742 -0.69 -42.27 29.14
CA GLY A 742 -0.58 -43.09 27.91
C GLY A 742 -0.81 -42.37 26.58
N TYR A 743 -0.94 -41.04 26.60
CA TYR A 743 -1.14 -40.18 25.43
C TYR A 743 -0.03 -39.13 25.28
N SER A 744 1.01 -39.18 26.13
CA SER A 744 2.08 -38.17 26.14
C SER A 744 2.93 -38.20 24.87
N ASP A 745 2.93 -39.32 24.16
CA ASP A 745 3.53 -39.57 22.85
C ASP A 745 2.91 -38.75 21.72
N ILE A 746 1.66 -38.30 21.89
CA ILE A 746 0.97 -37.39 20.96
C ILE A 746 1.46 -35.95 21.13
N ASN A 747 2.10 -35.59 22.25
CA ASN A 747 2.68 -34.26 22.39
C ASN A 747 3.85 -34.09 21.42
N GLY A 748 3.83 -33.02 20.65
CA GLY A 748 4.81 -32.81 19.60
C GLY A 748 4.29 -31.85 18.54
N THR A 749 5.10 -31.68 17.50
CA THR A 749 4.71 -30.92 16.31
C THR A 749 4.44 -31.92 15.19
N TRP A 750 3.27 -31.81 14.55
CA TRP A 750 2.80 -32.76 13.57
C TRP A 750 2.33 -32.07 12.31
N THR A 751 2.65 -32.65 11.15
CA THR A 751 2.09 -32.21 9.87
C THR A 751 0.64 -32.67 9.74
N ILE A 752 -0.27 -31.72 9.52
CA ILE A 752 -1.71 -31.96 9.36
C ILE A 752 -1.96 -32.52 7.96
N THR A 753 -2.52 -33.72 7.91
CA THR A 753 -2.97 -34.39 6.69
C THR A 753 -4.39 -33.96 6.29
N GLN A 754 -5.23 -33.54 7.26
CA GLN A 754 -6.58 -33.06 7.01
C GLN A 754 -7.06 -32.13 8.12
N GLN A 755 -7.76 -31.04 7.76
CA GLN A 755 -8.42 -30.14 8.71
C GLN A 755 -9.87 -29.85 8.30
N LEU A 756 -10.78 -29.97 9.25
CA LEU A 756 -12.19 -29.65 9.15
C LEU A 756 -12.58 -28.65 10.24
N PRO A 757 -13.72 -27.96 10.13
CA PRO A 757 -14.21 -27.07 11.19
C PRO A 757 -14.38 -27.74 12.55
N THR A 758 -14.41 -29.07 12.62
CA THR A 758 -14.60 -29.84 13.86
C THR A 758 -13.50 -30.87 14.13
N SER A 759 -12.49 -30.99 13.26
CA SER A 759 -11.38 -31.93 13.50
C SER A 759 -10.07 -31.57 12.81
N ILE A 760 -8.97 -32.11 13.34
CA ILE A 760 -7.67 -32.19 12.64
C ILE A 760 -7.18 -33.64 12.62
N THR A 761 -6.46 -34.00 11.56
CA THR A 761 -5.87 -35.33 11.37
C THR A 761 -4.40 -35.19 10.97
N PHE A 762 -3.53 -36.01 11.55
CA PHE A 762 -2.10 -36.11 11.22
C PHE A 762 -1.61 -37.55 11.33
N THR A 763 -0.45 -37.83 10.75
CA THR A 763 0.19 -39.15 10.81
C THR A 763 1.45 -39.08 11.65
N GLU A 764 1.54 -39.92 12.67
CA GLU A 764 2.70 -40.00 13.55
C GLU A 764 3.84 -40.85 12.94
N SER A 765 5.08 -40.55 13.30
CA SER A 765 6.24 -41.36 12.95
C SER A 765 6.45 -42.47 13.99
N GLY A 766 6.73 -43.69 13.51
CA GLY A 766 6.94 -44.87 14.36
C GLY A 766 5.72 -45.81 14.42
N SER A 767 5.73 -46.77 15.35
CA SER A 767 4.62 -47.70 15.59
C SER A 767 4.09 -47.46 16.99
N HIS A 768 2.86 -46.95 17.08
CA HIS A 768 2.19 -46.67 18.35
C HIS A 768 0.90 -47.49 18.48
N ALA A 769 0.47 -47.76 19.71
CA ALA A 769 -0.74 -48.54 19.94
C ALA A 769 -2.00 -47.74 19.58
N ASP A 770 -2.90 -48.35 18.82
CA ASP A 770 -4.21 -47.79 18.48
C ASP A 770 -5.09 -47.65 19.73
N PHE A 771 -5.96 -46.64 19.71
CA PHE A 771 -6.97 -46.45 20.75
C PHE A 771 -8.27 -45.86 20.18
N SER A 772 -9.39 -46.24 20.81
CA SER A 772 -10.72 -45.76 20.46
C SER A 772 -10.93 -44.30 20.88
N THR A 773 -11.93 -43.66 20.27
CA THR A 773 -12.30 -42.27 20.56
C THR A 773 -12.44 -42.03 22.06
N THR A 774 -11.54 -41.21 22.61
CA THR A 774 -11.45 -40.94 24.05
C THR A 774 -11.61 -39.44 24.33
N THR A 775 -12.50 -39.07 25.26
CA THR A 775 -12.73 -37.68 25.65
C THR A 775 -11.65 -37.16 26.60
N ILE A 776 -11.10 -35.99 26.29
CA ILE A 776 -10.11 -35.26 27.07
C ILE A 776 -10.80 -34.02 27.65
N SER A 777 -11.09 -34.04 28.94
CA SER A 777 -11.70 -32.92 29.66
C SER A 777 -10.69 -32.27 30.62
N SER A 778 -10.96 -31.02 31.02
CA SER A 778 -10.20 -30.37 32.09
C SER A 778 -10.43 -31.13 33.40
N GLY A 779 -9.50 -32.01 33.76
CA GLY A 779 -9.50 -32.69 35.05
C GLY A 779 -9.22 -34.19 35.05
N THR A 780 -9.24 -34.87 33.90
CA THR A 780 -8.95 -36.32 33.84
C THR A 780 -7.55 -36.67 33.33
N THR A 781 -6.94 -35.83 32.49
CA THR A 781 -5.61 -36.13 31.88
C THR A 781 -4.79 -34.91 31.42
N GLY A 782 -4.93 -33.77 32.10
CA GLY A 782 -4.19 -32.53 31.82
C GLY A 782 -4.91 -31.61 30.82
N ALA A 783 -4.71 -30.29 30.99
CA ALA A 783 -5.25 -29.28 30.08
C ALA A 783 -4.47 -29.30 28.77
N ALA A 784 -4.74 -30.29 27.92
CA ALA A 784 -4.12 -30.41 26.61
C ALA A 784 -4.53 -29.25 25.71
N LYS A 785 -3.56 -28.70 24.98
CA LYS A 785 -3.72 -27.60 24.04
C LYS A 785 -3.30 -28.07 22.66
N VAL A 786 -4.12 -27.75 21.68
CA VAL A 786 -3.83 -27.90 20.26
C VAL A 786 -3.60 -26.48 19.73
N GLY A 787 -2.36 -26.17 19.40
CA GLY A 787 -1.93 -24.94 18.74
C GLY A 787 -1.52 -25.20 17.29
N PHE A 788 -1.21 -24.14 16.57
CA PHE A 788 -0.54 -24.17 15.27
C PHE A 788 0.82 -23.48 15.45
N PRO A 789 1.87 -23.81 14.67
CA PRO A 789 3.16 -23.13 14.80
C PRO A 789 2.92 -21.62 14.69
N LEU A 790 3.22 -20.92 15.77
CA LEU A 790 2.87 -19.52 15.95
C LEU A 790 3.93 -18.62 15.32
N SER A 791 3.41 -17.57 14.71
CA SER A 791 4.05 -16.28 14.48
C SER A 791 4.66 -15.76 15.78
N TYR A 792 5.98 -15.59 15.82
CA TYR A 792 6.69 -15.01 16.95
C TYR A 792 7.35 -13.69 16.55
N TYR A 793 6.84 -12.57 17.06
CA TYR A 793 7.54 -11.29 16.97
C TYR A 793 8.59 -11.21 18.09
N LYS A 794 9.86 -11.22 17.70
CA LYS A 794 10.98 -11.13 18.61
C LYS A 794 11.36 -9.67 18.87
N ASN A 795 11.72 -9.34 20.10
CA ASN A 795 12.33 -8.07 20.49
C ASN A 795 11.48 -6.84 20.14
N VAL A 796 10.20 -6.84 20.52
CA VAL A 796 9.28 -5.72 20.25
C VAL A 796 9.15 -4.81 21.47
N THR A 797 9.47 -3.53 21.32
CA THR A 797 9.37 -2.53 22.37
C THR A 797 8.36 -1.45 21.99
N VAL A 798 7.35 -1.25 22.82
CA VAL A 798 6.34 -0.18 22.68
C VAL A 798 6.38 0.68 23.94
N ARG A 799 6.90 1.90 23.84
CA ARG A 799 7.08 2.74 25.02
C ARG A 799 6.80 4.22 24.85
N ASP A 800 6.37 4.88 25.91
CA ASP A 800 6.32 6.35 25.99
C ASP A 800 5.42 6.97 24.89
N ASN A 801 4.32 6.32 24.49
CA ASN A 801 3.39 6.82 23.46
C ASN A 801 2.08 7.37 24.05
N PHE A 802 1.39 8.24 23.30
CA PHE A 802 -0.04 8.56 23.49
C PHE A 802 -0.88 7.77 22.48
N LEU A 803 -1.74 6.86 22.97
CA LEU A 803 -2.53 5.94 22.15
C LEU A 803 -4.03 6.18 22.35
N ASN A 804 -4.81 6.12 21.28
CA ASN A 804 -6.26 6.00 21.39
C ASN A 804 -6.65 4.60 21.90
N GLY A 805 -7.58 4.48 22.85
CA GLY A 805 -8.14 3.20 23.25
C GLY A 805 -9.24 2.69 22.31
N PRO A 806 -9.58 1.39 22.37
CA PRO A 806 -8.91 0.36 23.14
C PRO A 806 -7.67 -0.12 22.36
N LEU A 807 -6.64 -0.63 23.05
CA LEU A 807 -5.64 -1.42 22.32
C LEU A 807 -6.31 -2.72 21.86
N GLN A 808 -6.24 -3.02 20.57
CA GLN A 808 -6.89 -4.20 20.02
C GLN A 808 -5.86 -5.32 19.79
N ALA A 809 -6.27 -6.52 20.16
CA ALA A 809 -5.58 -7.75 19.77
C ALA A 809 -6.66 -8.68 19.19
N SER A 810 -6.56 -8.92 17.89
CA SER A 810 -7.51 -9.75 17.15
C SER A 810 -6.87 -11.07 16.78
N ASN A 811 -7.68 -12.13 16.73
CA ASN A 811 -7.29 -13.36 16.06
C ASN A 811 -7.39 -13.18 14.54
N TRP A 812 -6.91 -14.18 13.79
CA TRP A 812 -6.91 -14.16 12.32
C TRP A 812 -8.26 -13.83 11.66
N ASN A 813 -9.39 -14.13 12.32
CA ASN A 813 -10.74 -13.86 11.78
C ASN A 813 -11.32 -12.50 12.26
N GLY A 814 -10.50 -11.63 12.84
CA GLY A 814 -10.93 -10.34 13.40
C GLY A 814 -11.70 -10.47 14.72
N GLY A 815 -11.76 -11.66 15.33
CA GLY A 815 -12.37 -11.87 16.64
C GLY A 815 -11.43 -11.48 17.78
N GLY A 816 -11.93 -10.82 18.82
CA GLY A 816 -11.10 -10.44 19.98
C GLY A 816 -10.49 -11.64 20.72
N ILE A 817 -9.27 -11.48 21.23
CA ILE A 817 -8.57 -12.54 21.99
C ILE A 817 -9.10 -12.61 23.44
N SER A 818 -9.52 -13.81 23.87
CA SER A 818 -9.91 -14.08 25.26
C SER A 818 -8.72 -13.86 26.21
N GLY A 819 -8.88 -12.99 27.19
CA GLY A 819 -7.81 -12.57 28.11
C GLY A 819 -7.14 -11.22 27.75
N GLY A 820 -7.46 -10.64 26.60
CA GLY A 820 -7.12 -9.26 26.25
C GLY A 820 -5.71 -9.03 25.72
N VAL A 821 -5.25 -7.77 25.70
CA VAL A 821 -3.95 -7.31 25.16
C VAL A 821 -2.79 -8.10 25.74
N ALA A 822 -2.76 -8.34 27.06
CA ALA A 822 -1.69 -9.12 27.68
C ALA A 822 -1.63 -10.54 27.12
N SER A 823 -2.79 -11.19 26.97
CA SER A 823 -2.87 -12.52 26.37
C SER A 823 -2.53 -12.52 24.87
N GLY A 824 -2.89 -11.46 24.13
CA GLY A 824 -2.49 -11.28 22.73
C GLY A 824 -0.99 -11.06 22.55
N LEU A 825 -0.37 -10.22 23.38
CA LEU A 825 1.09 -10.03 23.39
C LEU A 825 1.81 -11.32 23.75
N SER A 826 1.37 -12.02 24.81
CA SER A 826 1.96 -13.31 25.18
C SER A 826 1.77 -14.39 24.10
N LEU A 827 0.67 -14.34 23.35
CA LEU A 827 0.40 -15.25 22.24
C LEU A 827 1.37 -15.01 21.07
N ASN A 828 1.60 -13.75 20.72
CA ASN A 828 2.27 -13.37 19.49
C ASN A 828 3.78 -13.07 19.67
N MET A 829 4.24 -12.89 20.91
CA MET A 829 5.60 -12.37 21.19
C MET A 829 6.36 -13.16 22.24
N CYS A 830 5.89 -14.36 22.56
CA CYS A 830 6.64 -15.31 23.36
C CYS A 830 7.01 -16.50 22.48
N ASP A 831 8.26 -16.95 22.56
CA ASP A 831 8.76 -18.07 21.80
C ASP A 831 7.91 -19.30 22.16
N PRO A 832 7.23 -19.95 21.19
CA PRO A 832 6.34 -21.06 21.48
C PRO A 832 7.07 -22.29 22.05
N ASN A 833 8.38 -22.41 21.83
CA ASN A 833 9.19 -23.54 22.29
C ASN A 833 9.73 -23.34 23.71
N THR A 834 10.17 -22.12 24.03
CA THR A 834 10.82 -21.80 25.32
C THR A 834 9.89 -21.05 26.28
N SER A 835 8.75 -20.55 25.80
CA SER A 835 7.89 -19.57 26.48
C SER A 835 8.61 -18.26 26.85
N ALA A 836 9.81 -18.00 26.31
CA ALA A 836 10.54 -16.78 26.56
C ALA A 836 9.90 -15.61 25.79
N CYS A 837 9.48 -14.59 26.52
CA CYS A 837 8.90 -13.38 25.95
C CYS A 837 9.99 -12.31 25.81
N THR A 838 10.07 -11.64 24.65
CA THR A 838 11.06 -10.57 24.39
C THR A 838 10.42 -9.21 24.14
N TRP A 839 9.14 -9.05 24.50
CA TRP A 839 8.39 -7.82 24.32
C TRP A 839 8.41 -6.90 25.55
N THR A 840 8.30 -5.60 25.31
CA THR A 840 8.21 -4.56 26.36
C THR A 840 7.07 -3.59 26.05
N LEU A 841 6.20 -3.33 27.03
CA LEU A 841 5.16 -2.30 26.98
C LEU A 841 5.33 -1.35 28.18
N LYS A 842 5.79 -0.11 27.94
CA LYS A 842 6.23 0.80 29.02
C LYS A 842 5.69 2.23 28.85
N ASN A 843 5.19 2.85 29.92
CA ASN A 843 4.88 4.29 29.93
C ASN A 843 3.93 4.80 28.81
N ASN A 844 2.99 4.00 28.33
CA ASN A 844 2.03 4.44 27.32
C ASN A 844 0.78 5.03 27.99
N VAL A 845 0.33 6.20 27.54
CA VAL A 845 -0.93 6.82 27.97
C VAL A 845 -2.03 6.46 26.99
N ILE A 846 -3.17 5.99 27.51
CA ILE A 846 -4.24 5.40 26.72
C ILE A 846 -5.58 6.04 27.10
N THR A 847 -6.37 6.42 26.10
CA THR A 847 -7.73 6.91 26.33
C THR A 847 -8.70 5.76 26.63
N THR A 848 -9.68 5.99 27.50
CA THR A 848 -10.70 4.98 27.90
C THR A 848 -12.11 5.34 27.42
N GLN A 849 -12.33 6.60 27.08
CA GLN A 849 -13.59 7.16 26.64
C GLN A 849 -13.33 8.46 25.87
N THR A 850 -12.90 8.31 24.61
CA THR A 850 -12.55 9.44 23.74
C THR A 850 -13.75 10.39 23.51
N TYR A 851 -15.00 9.91 23.67
CA TYR A 851 -16.25 10.68 23.53
C TYR A 851 -17.32 10.45 24.63
N VAL A 852 -18.19 11.46 24.85
CA VAL A 852 -19.30 11.44 25.83
C VAL A 852 -20.41 10.49 25.39
N GLY A 853 -20.69 9.45 26.18
CA GLY A 853 -21.77 8.49 25.88
C GLY A 853 -21.31 7.21 25.17
N TYR A 854 -20.04 7.13 24.74
CA TYR A 854 -19.42 5.90 24.27
C TYR A 854 -18.35 5.43 25.25
N SER A 855 -18.76 4.71 26.30
CA SER A 855 -17.82 4.05 27.20
C SER A 855 -17.18 2.91 26.45
N GLN A 856 -15.91 3.04 26.07
CA GLN A 856 -15.18 1.89 25.57
C GLN A 856 -15.07 0.90 26.72
N THR A 857 -15.49 -0.34 26.50
CA THR A 857 -15.45 -1.37 27.54
C THR A 857 -13.99 -1.62 27.88
N ALA A 858 -13.51 -1.01 28.97
CA ALA A 858 -12.23 -1.32 29.59
C ALA A 858 -12.31 -2.71 30.24
N THR A 859 -12.57 -3.75 29.46
CA THR A 859 -12.65 -5.15 29.90
C THR A 859 -11.40 -5.94 29.53
N VAL A 860 -10.34 -5.24 29.12
CA VAL A 860 -9.14 -5.88 28.61
C VAL A 860 -8.07 -5.86 29.71
N SER A 861 -7.72 -7.03 30.23
CA SER A 861 -6.64 -7.20 31.21
C SER A 861 -5.33 -6.66 30.64
N TYR A 862 -4.97 -5.44 31.02
CA TYR A 862 -3.64 -4.89 30.76
C TYR A 862 -2.61 -5.71 31.55
N PRO A 863 -1.36 -5.89 31.08
CA PRO A 863 -0.37 -6.66 31.84
C PRO A 863 -0.22 -6.11 33.26
N ALA A 864 -0.70 -6.86 34.27
CA ALA A 864 -0.69 -6.44 35.68
C ALA A 864 0.73 -6.20 36.22
N THR A 865 1.73 -6.79 35.54
CA THR A 865 3.14 -6.60 35.75
C THR A 865 3.75 -5.98 34.50
N ASN A 866 3.90 -4.66 34.52
CA ASN A 866 4.89 -3.97 33.70
C ASN A 866 6.27 -4.56 34.07
N PRO A 867 7.10 -5.04 33.12
CA PRO A 867 8.42 -5.57 33.44
C PRO A 867 9.41 -4.53 34.00
N ASP A 868 9.00 -3.27 34.16
CA ASP A 868 9.81 -2.25 34.82
C ASP A 868 9.03 -1.53 35.96
N ALA A 869 9.71 -1.33 37.09
CA ALA A 869 9.20 -0.73 38.32
C ALA A 869 9.07 0.81 38.24
N SER A 870 8.65 1.34 37.08
CA SER A 870 8.46 2.77 36.85
C SER A 870 7.33 3.32 37.72
N SER A 871 7.63 4.35 38.53
CA SER A 871 6.65 5.03 39.40
C SER A 871 5.73 6.02 38.67
N THR A 872 6.02 6.34 37.40
CA THR A 872 5.32 7.41 36.65
C THR A 872 4.06 6.90 35.96
N CYS A 873 4.01 5.61 35.61
CA CYS A 873 2.92 5.02 34.82
C CYS A 873 2.68 3.55 35.19
N THR A 874 1.72 3.29 36.07
CA THR A 874 1.32 1.93 36.52
C THR A 874 -0.11 1.62 36.07
N VAL A 875 -0.48 0.32 36.01
CA VAL A 875 -1.84 -0.14 35.65
C VAL A 875 -2.92 0.39 36.61
N THR A 876 -2.53 0.69 37.86
CA THR A 876 -3.38 1.31 38.89
C THR A 876 -3.22 2.84 38.98
N GLY A 877 -2.44 3.46 38.08
CA GLY A 877 -2.08 4.89 38.07
C GLY A 877 -2.71 5.71 36.94
N THR A 878 -2.16 6.90 36.68
CA THR A 878 -2.69 7.97 35.80
C THR A 878 -2.47 7.75 34.29
N CYS A 879 -2.24 6.52 33.82
CA CYS A 879 -1.98 6.24 32.40
C CYS A 879 -3.20 5.88 31.58
N PHE A 880 -4.34 5.70 32.24
CA PHE A 880 -5.63 5.64 31.61
C PHE A 880 -6.33 6.98 31.82
N ILE A 881 -6.46 7.76 30.76
CA ILE A 881 -7.19 9.02 30.76
C ILE A 881 -8.55 8.81 30.10
N THR A 882 -9.55 9.63 30.45
CA THR A 882 -10.87 9.55 29.80
C THR A 882 -10.70 9.84 28.31
N ASN A 883 -10.19 11.02 27.98
CA ASN A 883 -9.83 11.45 26.63
C ASN A 883 -8.57 12.34 26.72
N PHE A 884 -8.14 12.94 25.62
CA PHE A 884 -6.91 13.74 25.63
C PHE A 884 -7.07 15.19 26.14
N SER A 885 -8.24 15.60 26.67
CA SER A 885 -8.46 16.98 27.17
C SER A 885 -7.59 17.35 28.37
N THR A 886 -7.08 16.37 29.11
CA THR A 886 -6.13 16.61 30.21
C THR A 886 -4.67 16.65 29.74
N ALA A 887 -4.41 16.28 28.49
CA ALA A 887 -3.07 16.22 27.89
C ALA A 887 -2.83 17.34 26.87
N PHE A 888 -3.85 17.67 26.06
CA PHE A 888 -3.78 18.73 25.05
C PHE A 888 -4.73 19.90 25.36
N ASN A 889 -4.25 21.12 25.15
CA ASN A 889 -5.06 22.34 25.10
C ASN A 889 -5.93 22.27 23.85
N GLY A 890 -7.18 22.74 23.95
CA GLY A 890 -8.05 22.82 22.79
C GLY A 890 -8.64 21.49 22.31
N TRP A 891 -8.42 20.35 23.01
CA TRP A 891 -9.03 19.05 22.71
C TRP A 891 -10.55 19.14 22.53
N ASN A 892 -11.12 18.53 21.47
CA ASN A 892 -12.56 18.53 21.11
C ASN A 892 -13.17 19.88 20.65
N LEU A 893 -12.38 20.86 20.20
CA LEU A 893 -12.93 22.13 19.69
C LEU A 893 -13.51 22.08 18.25
N GLY A 894 -13.54 20.91 17.60
CA GLY A 894 -13.92 20.76 16.18
C GLY A 894 -12.87 21.36 15.23
N LEU A 895 -13.00 21.17 13.92
CA LEU A 895 -12.04 21.69 12.92
C LEU A 895 -12.38 23.13 12.44
N GLY A 896 -12.67 24.03 13.37
CA GLY A 896 -12.74 25.45 13.07
C GLY A 896 -11.36 26.00 12.72
N ASN A 897 -11.14 26.36 11.46
CA ASN A 897 -9.90 26.96 10.94
C ASN A 897 -8.64 26.14 11.25
N THR A 898 -8.04 25.53 10.21
CA THR A 898 -6.77 24.77 10.28
C THR A 898 -5.59 25.55 10.85
N LEU A 899 -5.74 26.85 11.12
CA LEU A 899 -4.74 27.71 11.77
C LEU A 899 -4.98 27.95 13.28
N ALA A 900 -6.15 27.59 13.85
CA ALA A 900 -6.55 28.06 15.18
C ALA A 900 -7.08 26.99 16.17
N ASN A 901 -7.51 25.81 15.71
CA ASN A 901 -8.03 24.74 16.58
C ASN A 901 -6.97 23.67 16.91
N ASP A 902 -5.81 24.15 17.36
CA ASP A 902 -4.65 23.31 17.66
C ASP A 902 -4.78 22.56 18.98
N TYR A 903 -4.58 21.25 18.93
CA TYR A 903 -4.22 20.45 20.09
C TYR A 903 -2.73 20.64 20.40
N SER A 904 -2.41 21.59 21.27
CA SER A 904 -1.03 21.73 21.78
C SER A 904 -0.92 21.03 23.13
N VAL A 905 0.10 20.21 23.37
CA VAL A 905 0.39 19.68 24.72
C VAL A 905 0.40 20.85 25.72
N THR A 906 -0.45 20.80 26.75
CA THR A 906 -0.63 21.91 27.72
C THR A 906 0.64 22.23 28.49
N SER A 907 1.44 21.18 28.71
CA SER A 907 2.79 21.10 29.24
C SER A 907 3.21 19.62 29.18
N ASN A 908 4.50 19.34 29.19
CA ASN A 908 5.10 18.06 29.59
C ASN A 908 4.15 17.21 30.45
N TYR A 909 3.62 16.10 29.91
CA TYR A 909 2.65 15.28 30.65
C TYR A 909 3.29 14.80 31.95
N LEU A 910 2.71 15.23 33.08
CA LEU A 910 3.24 14.99 34.44
C LEU A 910 4.69 15.47 34.67
N GLY A 911 5.16 16.47 33.93
CA GLY A 911 6.49 17.08 34.13
C GLY A 911 7.66 16.29 33.53
N ALA A 912 7.43 15.24 32.75
CA ALA A 912 8.45 14.63 31.89
C ALA A 912 8.81 15.63 30.78
N GLY A 913 10.08 16.02 30.67
CA GLY A 913 10.74 16.96 29.72
C GLY A 913 10.16 17.19 28.30
N SER A 914 10.91 17.87 27.43
CA SER A 914 10.53 18.02 26.02
C SER A 914 11.70 17.63 25.09
N ASP A 915 12.57 16.74 25.57
CA ASP A 915 13.87 16.42 24.96
C ASP A 915 13.83 15.20 24.03
N GLY A 916 12.62 14.70 23.72
CA GLY A 916 12.43 13.50 22.90
C GLY A 916 12.65 12.20 23.69
N ARG A 917 12.64 12.25 25.03
CA ARG A 917 12.59 11.08 25.93
C ARG A 917 11.28 10.99 26.71
N ASP A 918 10.31 11.80 26.31
CA ASP A 918 9.07 12.04 27.05
C ASP A 918 7.91 11.25 26.45
N ILE A 919 6.80 11.18 27.17
CA ILE A 919 5.60 10.52 26.67
C ILE A 919 5.02 11.36 25.53
N GLY A 920 4.88 10.75 24.35
CA GLY A 920 4.42 11.43 23.13
C GLY A 920 5.55 11.95 22.25
N ALA A 921 5.17 12.58 21.15
CA ALA A 921 6.10 13.06 20.14
C ALA A 921 6.87 14.29 20.62
N ASN A 922 8.07 14.48 20.09
CA ASN A 922 8.80 15.73 20.26
C ASN A 922 8.00 16.92 19.71
N ILE A 923 7.33 17.63 20.63
CA ILE A 923 6.44 18.74 20.30
C ILE A 923 7.19 19.91 19.66
N SER A 924 8.43 20.17 20.07
CA SER A 924 9.22 21.27 19.51
C SER A 924 9.53 21.05 18.03
N GLN A 925 9.90 19.83 17.66
CA GLN A 925 10.13 19.45 16.27
C GLN A 925 8.81 19.35 15.50
N PHE A 926 7.75 18.82 16.12
CA PHE A 926 6.41 18.79 15.54
C PHE A 926 5.93 20.19 15.14
N VAL A 927 6.08 21.21 16.00
CA VAL A 927 5.66 22.58 15.68
C VAL A 927 6.38 23.09 14.42
N VAL A 928 7.67 22.77 14.26
CA VAL A 928 8.43 23.14 13.04
C VAL A 928 7.84 22.47 11.80
N VAL A 929 7.62 21.15 11.85
CA VAL A 929 7.06 20.39 10.71
C VAL A 929 5.63 20.83 10.41
N ARG A 930 4.79 21.01 11.44
CA ARG A 930 3.40 21.46 11.31
C ARG A 930 3.31 22.84 10.66
N ASN A 931 4.20 23.76 11.01
CA ASN A 931 4.23 25.09 10.39
C ASN A 931 4.63 25.05 8.90
N THR A 932 5.09 23.90 8.38
CA THR A 932 5.28 23.69 6.94
C THR A 932 4.03 23.18 6.21
N ILE A 933 3.00 22.77 6.96
CA ILE A 933 1.72 22.37 6.36
C ILE A 933 1.19 23.60 5.61
N PRO A 934 1.04 23.49 4.29
CA PRO A 934 0.65 24.64 3.51
C PRO A 934 -0.85 24.91 3.64
N HIS A 935 -1.22 26.17 3.45
CA HIS A 935 -2.61 26.58 3.45
C HIS A 935 -3.32 26.04 2.20
N PHE A 936 -4.62 25.78 2.31
CA PHE A 936 -5.47 25.39 1.19
C PHE A 936 -6.60 26.40 1.06
N THR A 937 -6.71 27.06 -0.09
CA THR A 937 -7.90 27.84 -0.42
C THR A 937 -8.86 26.96 -1.21
N PHE A 938 -10.00 26.62 -0.61
CA PHE A 938 -11.13 26.08 -1.36
C PHE A 938 -12.22 27.14 -1.51
N THR A 939 -13.12 26.93 -2.47
CA THR A 939 -14.32 27.77 -2.60
C THR A 939 -15.10 27.77 -1.29
N ALA A 940 -15.59 28.91 -0.83
CA ALA A 940 -16.30 29.00 0.45
C ALA A 940 -17.57 28.14 0.45
N LEU A 941 -17.72 27.26 1.44
CA LEU A 941 -18.96 26.50 1.66
C LEU A 941 -20.09 27.45 2.05
N THR A 942 -21.23 27.35 1.35
CA THR A 942 -22.43 28.17 1.61
C THR A 942 -23.68 27.30 1.53
N ILE A 943 -24.58 27.43 2.52
CA ILE A 943 -25.93 26.84 2.43
C ILE A 943 -26.80 27.77 1.57
N THR A 944 -27.33 27.25 0.46
CA THR A 944 -28.16 28.02 -0.49
C THR A 944 -29.66 27.86 -0.23
N THR A 945 -30.03 26.96 0.69
CA THR A 945 -31.42 26.80 1.12
C THR A 945 -31.86 27.98 1.98
N VAL A 946 -32.86 28.72 1.51
CA VAL A 946 -33.39 29.89 2.22
C VAL A 946 -34.71 29.64 2.97
N SER A 947 -35.42 28.56 2.62
CA SER A 947 -36.70 28.18 3.26
C SER A 947 -36.99 26.68 3.13
N LEU A 948 -37.75 26.15 4.09
CA LEU A 948 -38.29 24.79 4.01
C LEU A 948 -39.71 24.80 3.45
N THR A 949 -40.04 23.75 2.70
CA THR A 949 -41.36 23.50 2.14
C THR A 949 -42.30 23.08 3.27
N SER A 950 -43.51 23.65 3.31
CA SER A 950 -44.51 23.27 4.31
C SER A 950 -44.96 21.82 4.14
N CYS A 951 -45.03 21.07 5.23
CA CYS A 951 -45.60 19.72 5.28
C CYS A 951 -47.06 19.75 5.76
N THR A 952 -47.77 18.64 5.62
CA THR A 952 -49.13 18.44 6.16
C THR A 952 -49.11 17.28 7.14
N ASN A 953 -49.78 17.43 8.29
CA ASN A 953 -49.87 16.39 9.30
C ASN A 953 -50.51 15.11 8.71
N GLY A 954 -49.85 13.97 8.90
CA GLY A 954 -50.24 12.66 8.38
C GLY A 954 -49.90 12.43 6.90
N VAL A 955 -49.23 13.37 6.22
CA VAL A 955 -48.84 13.25 4.80
C VAL A 955 -47.32 13.23 4.66
N TYR A 956 -46.79 12.29 3.89
CA TYR A 956 -45.36 12.21 3.61
C TYR A 956 -44.85 13.49 2.91
N CYS A 957 -43.75 14.05 3.39
CA CYS A 957 -43.07 15.20 2.76
C CYS A 957 -41.55 15.01 2.81
N GLU A 958 -40.85 15.69 1.88
CA GLU A 958 -39.38 15.67 1.83
C GLU A 958 -38.79 16.93 1.17
N GLN A 959 -37.57 17.26 1.56
CA GLN A 959 -36.75 18.29 0.93
C GLN A 959 -35.27 18.01 1.17
N GLN A 960 -34.46 18.17 0.13
CA GLN A 960 -33.02 18.22 0.27
C GLN A 960 -32.56 19.67 0.50
N LEU A 961 -31.66 19.84 1.46
CA LEU A 961 -30.94 21.09 1.66
C LEU A 961 -29.84 21.22 0.59
N ALA A 962 -29.85 22.34 -0.11
CA ALA A 962 -28.85 22.71 -1.10
C ALA A 962 -27.71 23.54 -0.48
N TRP A 963 -26.51 23.35 -1.04
CA TRP A 963 -25.30 24.11 -0.74
C TRP A 963 -24.53 24.43 -2.03
N SER A 964 -23.53 25.29 -1.94
CA SER A 964 -22.58 25.60 -3.01
C SER A 964 -21.19 25.83 -2.43
N GLY A 965 -20.15 25.61 -3.24
CA GLY A 965 -18.77 25.73 -2.78
C GLY A 965 -18.38 24.60 -1.83
N GLY A 966 -17.27 24.82 -1.12
CA GLY A 966 -16.61 23.85 -0.27
C GLY A 966 -15.63 22.94 -1.02
N ALA A 967 -14.87 22.16 -0.25
CA ALA A 967 -14.04 21.08 -0.75
C ALA A 967 -14.90 19.88 -1.18
N SER A 968 -14.73 19.45 -2.43
CA SER A 968 -15.32 18.21 -2.98
C SER A 968 -14.78 16.98 -2.21
N PRO A 969 -15.54 15.87 -2.07
CA PRO A 969 -16.80 15.53 -2.76
C PRO A 969 -18.05 15.46 -1.87
N PHE A 970 -17.94 15.69 -0.57
CA PHE A 970 -19.07 15.53 0.34
C PHE A 970 -19.23 16.74 1.24
N VAL A 971 -20.50 17.04 1.52
CA VAL A 971 -20.90 17.99 2.56
C VAL A 971 -21.83 17.23 3.50
N GLN A 972 -21.37 17.07 4.73
CA GLN A 972 -22.15 16.53 5.82
C GLN A 972 -23.02 17.61 6.43
N TRP A 973 -24.13 17.17 7.01
CA TRP A 973 -25.15 18.05 7.54
C TRP A 973 -25.49 17.68 8.97
N HIS A 974 -25.50 18.66 9.86
CA HIS A 974 -25.85 18.50 11.26
C HIS A 974 -27.07 19.37 11.59
N LEU A 975 -28.00 18.82 12.39
CA LEU A 975 -29.02 19.62 13.06
C LEU A 975 -28.45 20.06 14.41
N THR A 976 -27.94 21.29 14.48
CA THR A 976 -27.22 21.80 15.65
C THR A 976 -28.13 22.48 16.68
N SER A 977 -29.36 22.83 16.29
CA SER A 977 -30.39 23.37 17.19
C SER A 977 -31.79 23.09 16.69
N GLY A 978 -32.74 22.97 17.62
CA GLY A 978 -34.13 22.61 17.34
C GLY A 978 -34.38 21.10 17.35
N THR A 979 -35.64 20.71 17.18
CA THR A 979 -36.06 19.30 17.12
C THR A 979 -37.05 19.14 15.98
N LEU A 980 -36.85 18.12 15.15
CA LEU A 980 -37.79 17.79 14.08
C LEU A 980 -39.17 17.37 14.65
N PRO A 981 -40.27 17.63 13.92
CA PRO A 981 -41.60 17.12 14.28
C PRO A 981 -41.59 15.59 14.40
N THR A 982 -42.39 15.03 15.31
CA THR A 982 -42.55 13.58 15.44
C THR A 982 -42.95 12.95 14.10
N GLY A 983 -42.21 11.93 13.66
CA GLY A 983 -42.43 11.25 12.38
C GLY A 983 -41.59 11.78 11.21
N MET A 984 -40.78 12.82 11.44
CA MET A 984 -39.76 13.31 10.52
C MET A 984 -38.36 12.78 10.90
N SER A 985 -37.53 12.61 9.89
CA SER A 985 -36.14 12.19 9.96
C SER A 985 -35.23 13.17 9.23
N PHE A 986 -33.96 13.18 9.62
CA PHE A 986 -32.89 13.93 8.97
C PHE A 986 -31.77 12.99 8.55
N SER A 987 -31.27 13.17 7.33
CA SER A 987 -30.12 12.46 6.81
C SER A 987 -28.92 13.42 6.75
N ASN A 988 -27.98 13.17 7.64
CA ASN A 988 -26.73 13.93 7.84
C ASN A 988 -25.67 13.66 6.77
N GLY A 989 -25.79 12.57 5.99
CA GLY A 989 -24.79 12.18 4.99
C GLY A 989 -23.68 11.28 5.52
N ASP A 990 -23.80 10.76 6.74
CA ASP A 990 -22.74 10.04 7.50
C ASP A 990 -22.58 8.55 7.12
N GLY A 991 -23.18 8.08 6.02
CA GLY A 991 -23.08 6.68 5.59
C GLY A 991 -24.39 6.02 5.15
N ALA A 992 -24.26 4.82 4.57
CA ALA A 992 -25.30 4.04 3.88
C ALA A 992 -26.57 3.67 4.68
N ASN A 993 -26.68 4.05 5.96
CA ASN A 993 -27.80 3.65 6.82
C ASN A 993 -28.82 4.78 7.09
N THR A 994 -28.53 6.03 6.70
CA THR A 994 -29.35 7.20 7.08
C THR A 994 -30.48 7.53 6.09
N CYS A 995 -30.57 6.82 4.97
CA CYS A 995 -31.57 7.03 3.91
C CYS A 995 -32.30 5.75 3.46
N LYS A 996 -32.25 4.69 4.27
CA LYS A 996 -33.01 3.45 4.02
C LYS A 996 -34.44 3.59 4.52
N VAL A 997 -35.41 3.38 3.63
CA VAL A 997 -36.83 3.20 3.97
C VAL A 997 -37.17 1.74 3.69
N ASN A 998 -37.64 1.00 4.70
CA ASN A 998 -37.93 -0.44 4.61
C ASN A 998 -36.78 -1.30 4.06
N GLY A 999 -35.53 -0.98 4.42
CA GLY A 999 -34.35 -1.76 4.01
C GLY A 999 -33.83 -1.47 2.60
N SER A 1000 -34.53 -0.64 1.81
CA SER A 1000 -34.08 -0.20 0.48
C SER A 1000 -33.62 1.27 0.52
N PHE A 1001 -32.55 1.59 -0.21
CA PHE A 1001 -32.10 2.96 -0.40
C PHE A 1001 -33.17 3.76 -1.14
N SER A 1002 -33.77 4.74 -0.47
CA SER A 1002 -34.90 5.49 -1.03
C SER A 1002 -34.46 6.71 -1.85
N LYS A 1003 -33.19 7.14 -1.75
CA LYS A 1003 -32.67 8.39 -2.31
C LYS A 1003 -31.28 8.16 -2.92
N THR A 1004 -31.16 8.31 -4.24
CA THR A 1004 -29.92 8.14 -5.00
C THR A 1004 -29.71 9.35 -5.92
N GLY A 1005 -28.50 9.89 -5.95
CA GLY A 1005 -28.10 11.06 -6.75
C GLY A 1005 -26.62 11.41 -6.55
N PRO A 1006 -26.05 12.38 -7.29
CA PRO A 1006 -24.63 12.75 -7.21
C PRO A 1006 -24.16 13.22 -5.82
N THR A 1007 -25.09 13.68 -4.99
CA THR A 1007 -24.84 14.12 -3.60
C THR A 1007 -25.12 13.03 -2.55
N GLY A 1008 -25.47 11.81 -2.97
CA GLY A 1008 -25.88 10.74 -2.07
C GLY A 1008 -27.04 11.14 -1.15
N CYS A 1009 -26.92 10.77 0.14
CA CYS A 1009 -27.95 10.98 1.17
C CYS A 1009 -27.76 12.26 1.99
N ALA A 1010 -26.87 13.17 1.59
CA ALA A 1010 -26.56 14.38 2.34
C ALA A 1010 -27.71 15.41 2.34
N GLY A 1011 -28.08 15.88 3.54
CA GLY A 1011 -28.94 17.04 3.74
C GLY A 1011 -30.43 16.81 3.50
N TRP A 1012 -30.93 15.57 3.57
CA TRP A 1012 -32.36 15.29 3.37
C TRP A 1012 -33.16 15.42 4.68
N ILE A 1013 -34.28 16.13 4.61
CA ILE A 1013 -35.35 16.12 5.62
C ILE A 1013 -36.53 15.37 5.01
N TYR A 1014 -37.05 14.34 5.67
CA TYR A 1014 -38.12 13.50 5.11
C TYR A 1014 -38.95 12.79 6.18
N GLY A 1015 -40.19 12.43 5.87
CA GLY A 1015 -41.02 11.62 6.76
C GLY A 1015 -42.50 11.97 6.69
N THR A 1016 -43.29 11.40 7.61
CA THR A 1016 -44.73 11.69 7.76
C THR A 1016 -44.93 12.34 9.13
N PRO A 1017 -45.00 13.67 9.22
CA PRO A 1017 -45.13 14.34 10.49
C PRO A 1017 -46.49 14.01 11.12
N THR A 1018 -46.50 13.81 12.43
CA THR A 1018 -47.71 13.51 13.23
C THR A 1018 -48.12 14.68 14.13
N GLN A 1019 -47.46 15.83 13.97
CA GLN A 1019 -47.61 17.01 14.80
C GLN A 1019 -47.62 18.28 13.94
N THR A 1020 -48.73 19.03 13.99
CA THR A 1020 -48.87 20.37 13.41
C THR A 1020 -48.07 21.40 14.23
N GLY A 1021 -47.45 22.38 13.57
CA GLY A 1021 -46.70 23.44 14.25
C GLY A 1021 -45.63 24.10 13.39
N ASN A 1022 -44.96 25.11 13.95
CA ASN A 1022 -43.76 25.73 13.38
C ASN A 1022 -42.54 25.31 14.19
N PHE A 1023 -41.56 24.69 13.52
CA PHE A 1023 -40.35 24.15 14.12
C PHE A 1023 -39.15 24.96 13.63
N SER A 1024 -38.51 25.69 14.53
CA SER A 1024 -37.25 26.40 14.24
C SER A 1024 -36.07 25.43 14.33
N LEU A 1025 -35.31 25.32 13.25
CA LEU A 1025 -34.25 24.34 13.06
C LEU A 1025 -32.99 25.06 12.59
N THR A 1026 -31.85 24.78 13.21
CA THR A 1026 -30.55 25.28 12.73
C THR A 1026 -29.75 24.12 12.15
N PHE A 1027 -29.45 24.23 10.86
CA PHE A 1027 -28.63 23.30 10.13
C PHE A 1027 -27.21 23.84 9.99
N GLN A 1028 -26.25 22.95 10.07
CA GLN A 1028 -24.85 23.18 9.80
C GLN A 1028 -24.42 22.25 8.67
N ALA A 1029 -23.73 22.79 7.68
CA ALA A 1029 -23.09 22.04 6.61
C ALA A 1029 -21.58 22.07 6.84
N GLU A 1030 -20.90 20.95 6.66
CA GLU A 1030 -19.45 20.80 6.79
C GLU A 1030 -18.88 20.03 5.60
N ASP A 1031 -17.82 20.53 4.95
CA ASP A 1031 -17.22 19.88 3.77
C ASP A 1031 -16.01 18.99 4.10
N ALA A 1032 -15.42 18.36 3.08
CA ALA A 1032 -14.25 17.48 3.21
C ALA A 1032 -12.97 18.18 3.74
N ALA A 1033 -12.92 19.51 3.72
CA ALA A 1033 -11.85 20.33 4.28
C ALA A 1033 -12.29 21.03 5.58
N HIS A 1034 -13.41 20.59 6.16
CA HIS A 1034 -13.99 21.10 7.40
C HIS A 1034 -14.38 22.59 7.35
N GLN A 1035 -14.69 23.13 6.17
CA GLN A 1035 -15.37 24.42 6.12
C GLN A 1035 -16.79 24.28 6.63
N ILE A 1036 -17.25 25.24 7.42
CA ILE A 1036 -18.57 25.20 8.06
C ILE A 1036 -19.46 26.32 7.54
N ALA A 1037 -20.71 26.00 7.19
CA ALA A 1037 -21.79 26.94 6.91
C ALA A 1037 -23.00 26.66 7.80
N ASN A 1038 -23.72 27.69 8.24
CA ASN A 1038 -24.91 27.52 9.10
C ASN A 1038 -26.13 28.22 8.49
N ALA A 1039 -27.31 27.62 8.64
CA ALA A 1039 -28.59 28.19 8.24
C ALA A 1039 -29.68 27.88 9.27
N SER A 1040 -30.42 28.89 9.71
CA SER A 1040 -31.61 28.71 10.55
C SER A 1040 -32.86 28.80 9.70
N LEU A 1041 -33.64 27.72 9.66
CA LEU A 1041 -34.83 27.57 8.84
C LEU A 1041 -36.04 27.22 9.71
N SER A 1042 -37.25 27.46 9.20
CA SER A 1042 -38.49 27.09 9.88
C SER A 1042 -39.26 26.07 9.06
N LEU A 1043 -39.57 24.92 9.64
CA LEU A 1043 -40.46 23.93 9.05
C LEU A 1043 -41.89 24.15 9.57
N THR A 1044 -42.83 24.41 8.67
CA THR A 1044 -44.27 24.49 8.99
C THR A 1044 -44.94 23.17 8.66
N VAL A 1045 -45.61 22.55 9.64
CA VAL A 1045 -46.50 21.42 9.43
C VAL A 1045 -47.94 21.90 9.65
N ASN A 1046 -48.76 21.87 8.61
CA ASN A 1046 -50.17 22.25 8.65
C ASN A 1046 -51.05 21.11 9.16
#